data_AF-A0A162PGL9-F1
#
_entry.id   AF-A0A162PGL9-F1
#
_cell.length_a   1.000
_cell.length_b   1.000
_cell.length_c   1.000
_cell.angle_alpha   90.00
_cell.angle_beta   90.00
_cell.angle_gamma   90.00
#
_symmetry.space_group_name_H-M   'P 1'
#
loop_
_entity.id
_entity.type
_entity.pdbx_description
1 polymer ?
#
loop_
_entity_poly.entity_id
_entity_poly.type
_entity_poly.pdbx_seq_one_letter_code
_entity_poly.pdbx_strand_id
1 'polypeptide(L)'
;LTNFLVAMSAQDIPDRILREVRMELANTPYRFEGGSLLSGGTANFIYHVNLSQPLPDGTTEVAVKHGEDFLAQNPEFKLPTSRCRIEESCLEHLSALPPSAGNKLSVATPKLFYFNEETNTQIQEYQPSPLSLKNYALQYFVASASESAKSQCLDIGQSMGKWLRAFHEWSNSPEQRKFRDIAAANTEMQKLKHWVNYERLPSSIERFPSILGECASTFTAIADKTTKEMQNDENLKVIHGDFWTGNILLKGQPWENEHNRLLVVDWEMCMLAVTPLDLGQMMGELFELKLYKEMDAGLWLIQGFVKGYGVVDDEFAFRTLLHVGVHLIGFGTTVKDWGTEDQIKGVASEGRDLVMNAWEKNRAFFETCYEQHIAQKVIKRLAQPYKDIKERIATTPDAKAKYLLGLSFGPSSASLVQVLDNNLQGLKDKNLRVAYEVHVVHIDTDLSGAGLTSSTETSAASQVLEKYKERFPNMSMESVPLSDALALDTIDWSVLPALQTDLTPALQVKGLLEALPSVTSRVDIMRLLVRHLLLSLALKSGCHALMLGCTTTALAELTLAETAKGRGFAVPWQVGDGSVPVTTFSRQGAEGEVAEAKEKATISVYYLLRDVFRREIITYAGLIKPPMKDLIQDAGPSSSTIVSHKELSIEDVMARYFEEVEESYPSVVANVVRTSAKLTRENDGDACALCGMDLDEQGDARWKGEIGEDSDDNDRRKQTAGRLCYGCERSIYG
;
A
#
# COMPACT_ATOMS: atom_id res chain seq x y z
N LEU A 1 59.83 18.23 -31.78
CA LEU A 1 59.02 17.11 -32.30
C LEU A 1 57.61 17.31 -31.74
N THR A 2 56.90 18.40 -32.02
CA THR A 2 56.28 18.79 -33.30
C THR A 2 55.64 17.62 -34.03
N ASN A 3 54.30 17.69 -34.12
CA ASN A 3 53.36 16.88 -34.91
C ASN A 3 53.10 15.44 -34.48
N PHE A 4 52.28 15.26 -33.44
CA PHE A 4 51.32 14.15 -33.34
C PHE A 4 50.07 14.61 -32.56
N LEU A 5 49.43 15.68 -33.03
CA LEU A 5 48.01 15.92 -32.75
C LEU A 5 47.23 15.01 -33.70
N VAL A 6 47.14 13.73 -33.33
CA VAL A 6 46.09 12.86 -33.85
C VAL A 6 44.83 13.33 -33.14
N ALA A 7 43.81 13.72 -33.89
CA ALA A 7 42.45 13.83 -33.38
C ALA A 7 42.08 12.44 -32.82
N MET A 8 42.29 12.25 -31.52
CA MET A 8 41.88 11.04 -30.82
C MET A 8 40.36 10.96 -30.90
N SER A 9 39.85 9.82 -31.33
CA SER A 9 38.41 9.59 -31.31
C SER A 9 37.94 9.57 -29.85
N ALA A 10 36.68 9.93 -29.58
CA ALA A 10 36.11 9.85 -28.23
C ALA A 10 36.22 8.44 -27.61
N GLN A 11 36.43 7.40 -28.43
CA GLN A 11 36.65 6.02 -28.01
C GLN A 11 38.05 5.75 -27.40
N ASP A 12 39.05 6.59 -27.64
CA ASP A 12 40.43 6.35 -27.15
C ASP A 12 40.70 6.92 -25.75
N ILE A 13 39.81 7.78 -25.24
CA ILE A 13 40.00 8.47 -23.95
C ILE A 13 39.91 7.51 -22.75
N PRO A 14 38.89 6.63 -22.63
CA PRO A 14 38.81 5.70 -21.51
C PRO A 14 40.02 4.75 -21.42
N ASP A 15 40.53 4.28 -22.57
CA ASP A 15 41.70 3.39 -22.62
C ASP A 15 43.00 4.12 -22.28
N ARG A 16 43.12 5.39 -22.67
CA ARG A 16 44.23 6.25 -22.23
C ARG A 16 44.23 6.40 -20.71
N ILE A 17 43.11 6.80 -20.13
CA ILE A 17 42.98 7.03 -18.68
C ILE A 17 43.26 5.74 -17.90
N LEU A 18 42.71 4.60 -18.33
CA LEU A 18 42.97 3.32 -17.67
C LEU A 18 44.47 2.97 -17.65
N ARG A 19 45.21 3.25 -18.73
CA ARG A 19 46.67 3.05 -18.79
C ARG A 19 47.41 3.99 -17.84
N GLU A 20 47.02 5.27 -17.81
CA GLU A 20 47.62 6.28 -16.93
C GLU A 20 47.41 5.90 -15.46
N VAL A 21 46.19 5.54 -15.07
CA VAL A 21 45.86 5.07 -13.71
C VAL A 21 46.58 3.76 -13.37
N ARG A 22 46.75 2.84 -14.33
CA ARG A 22 47.52 1.61 -14.11
C ARG A 22 48.99 1.90 -13.81
N MET A 23 49.59 2.86 -14.52
CA MET A 23 50.97 3.28 -14.27
C MET A 23 51.10 3.96 -12.90
N GLU A 24 50.13 4.82 -12.55
CA GLU A 24 50.06 5.49 -11.25
C GLU A 24 50.04 4.47 -10.09
N LEU A 25 49.16 3.46 -10.17
CA LEU A 25 48.92 2.53 -9.08
C LEU A 25 49.90 1.34 -9.03
N ALA A 26 50.84 1.23 -9.98
CA ALA A 26 51.72 0.07 -10.15
C ALA A 26 52.58 -0.29 -8.93
N ASN A 27 52.97 0.72 -8.13
CA ASN A 27 53.80 0.56 -6.93
C ASN A 27 53.00 0.68 -5.62
N THR A 28 51.68 0.66 -5.71
CA THR A 28 50.77 0.74 -4.55
C THR A 28 50.16 -0.63 -4.26
N PRO A 29 49.54 -0.83 -3.08
CA PRO A 29 48.73 -2.03 -2.81
C PRO A 29 47.56 -2.24 -3.78
N TYR A 30 47.20 -1.20 -4.55
CA TYR A 30 46.07 -1.20 -5.47
C TYR A 30 46.46 -1.51 -6.92
N ARG A 31 47.67 -2.05 -7.14
CA ARG A 31 48.15 -2.47 -8.46
C ARG A 31 47.18 -3.45 -9.13
N PHE A 32 46.95 -3.26 -10.42
CA PHE A 32 46.16 -4.14 -11.26
C PHE A 32 46.76 -4.31 -12.66
N GLU A 33 46.38 -5.38 -13.36
CA GLU A 33 46.88 -5.67 -14.71
C GLU A 33 45.90 -5.23 -15.82
N GLY A 34 44.60 -5.25 -15.55
CA GLY A 34 43.55 -4.78 -16.46
C GLY A 34 42.27 -4.38 -15.72
N GLY A 35 41.39 -3.67 -16.41
CA GLY A 35 40.10 -3.22 -15.88
C GLY A 35 39.07 -3.06 -16.98
N SER A 36 37.80 -3.04 -16.60
CA SER A 36 36.68 -2.82 -17.51
C SER A 36 35.95 -1.54 -17.14
N LEU A 37 35.70 -0.68 -18.13
CA LEU A 37 34.87 0.51 -17.93
C LEU A 37 33.47 0.08 -17.48
N LEU A 38 32.99 0.67 -16.40
CA LEU A 38 31.65 0.43 -15.88
C LEU A 38 30.62 1.27 -16.61
N SER A 39 29.41 0.72 -16.77
CA SER A 39 28.25 1.49 -17.22
C SER A 39 27.78 2.38 -16.08
N GLY A 40 28.02 3.68 -16.17
CA GLY A 40 27.74 4.65 -15.11
C GLY A 40 28.90 5.64 -14.96
N GLY A 41 28.62 6.87 -14.50
CA GLY A 41 29.62 7.94 -14.45
C GLY A 41 29.41 8.97 -15.56
N THR A 42 28.55 9.96 -15.29
CA THR A 42 28.34 11.09 -16.21
C THR A 42 29.56 12.01 -16.23
N ALA A 43 30.12 12.28 -15.05
CA ALA A 43 31.25 13.18 -14.87
C ALA A 43 32.61 12.49 -14.86
N ASN A 44 32.72 11.32 -14.23
CA ASN A 44 34.01 10.63 -14.02
C ASN A 44 34.09 9.31 -14.77
N PHE A 45 35.30 8.89 -15.12
CA PHE A 45 35.56 7.56 -15.66
C PHE A 45 35.61 6.55 -14.52
N ILE A 46 34.83 5.48 -14.61
CA ILE A 46 34.72 4.49 -13.54
C ILE A 46 35.07 3.11 -14.10
N TYR A 47 36.01 2.42 -13.47
CA TYR A 47 36.48 1.10 -13.89
C TYR A 47 36.28 0.09 -12.78
N HIS A 48 35.84 -1.12 -13.15
CA HIS A 48 35.98 -2.29 -12.29
C HIS A 48 37.37 -2.88 -12.50
N VAL A 49 38.04 -3.14 -11.38
CA VAL A 49 39.43 -3.57 -11.37
C VAL A 49 39.58 -4.75 -10.40
N ASN A 50 40.26 -5.79 -10.87
CA ASN A 50 40.76 -6.86 -10.01
C ASN A 50 42.18 -6.52 -9.56
N LEU A 51 42.39 -6.47 -8.25
CA LEU A 51 43.70 -6.20 -7.67
C LEU A 51 44.64 -7.38 -7.90
N SER A 52 45.93 -7.08 -8.10
CA SER A 52 46.95 -8.12 -8.29
C SER A 52 47.22 -8.91 -7.02
N GLN A 53 46.97 -8.29 -5.86
CA GLN A 53 47.04 -8.92 -4.54
C GLN A 53 45.84 -8.46 -3.71
N PRO A 54 45.26 -9.32 -2.86
CA PRO A 54 44.21 -8.92 -1.93
C PRO A 54 44.70 -7.85 -0.94
N LEU A 55 43.83 -6.91 -0.58
CA LEU A 55 44.07 -5.97 0.53
C LEU A 55 44.08 -6.71 1.88
N PRO A 56 44.57 -6.09 2.97
CA PRO A 56 44.63 -6.73 4.29
C PRO A 56 43.28 -7.24 4.83
N ASP A 57 42.16 -6.63 4.41
CA ASP A 57 40.80 -7.05 4.78
C ASP A 57 40.21 -8.11 3.84
N GLY A 58 41.00 -8.61 2.88
CA GLY A 58 40.60 -9.61 1.90
C GLY A 58 39.98 -9.06 0.62
N THR A 59 39.85 -7.74 0.47
CA THR A 59 39.28 -7.13 -0.74
C THR A 59 40.13 -7.41 -1.97
N THR A 60 39.51 -7.97 -3.02
CA THR A 60 40.18 -8.30 -4.30
C THR A 60 39.67 -7.50 -5.49
N GLU A 61 38.50 -6.89 -5.37
CA GLU A 61 37.83 -6.13 -6.44
C GLU A 61 37.51 -4.72 -5.95
N VAL A 62 37.78 -3.72 -6.78
CA VAL A 62 37.59 -2.31 -6.44
C VAL A 62 37.00 -1.52 -7.60
N ALA A 63 36.33 -0.42 -7.27
CA ALA A 63 35.91 0.59 -8.24
C ALA A 63 37.00 1.67 -8.28
N VAL A 64 37.59 1.87 -9.46
CA VAL A 64 38.55 2.94 -9.71
C VAL A 64 37.82 4.09 -10.38
N LYS A 65 37.74 5.23 -9.72
CA LYS A 65 37.05 6.43 -10.20
C LYS A 65 38.10 7.50 -10.51
N HIS A 66 38.11 8.01 -11.74
CA HIS A 66 39.07 9.03 -12.17
C HIS A 66 38.34 10.25 -12.73
N GLY A 67 38.67 11.43 -12.18
CA GLY A 67 38.03 12.69 -12.54
C GLY A 67 38.91 13.61 -13.35
N GLU A 68 38.38 14.07 -14.48
CA GLU A 68 39.00 15.06 -15.37
C GLU A 68 38.32 16.43 -15.23
N ASP A 69 38.92 17.47 -15.83
CA ASP A 69 38.36 18.83 -15.89
C ASP A 69 37.18 18.99 -16.88
N PHE A 70 36.65 17.85 -17.36
CA PHE A 70 35.52 17.72 -18.27
C PHE A 70 34.65 16.51 -17.91
N LEU A 71 33.43 16.45 -18.45
CA LEU A 71 32.52 15.31 -18.26
C LEU A 71 32.99 14.09 -19.06
N ALA A 72 33.07 12.92 -18.42
CA ALA A 72 33.36 11.65 -19.08
C ALA A 72 32.44 11.34 -20.28
N GLN A 73 31.13 11.64 -20.16
CA GLN A 73 30.16 11.43 -21.23
C GLN A 73 30.11 12.55 -22.28
N ASN A 74 30.66 13.72 -21.96
CA ASN A 74 30.73 14.85 -22.88
C ASN A 74 32.01 15.67 -22.64
N PRO A 75 33.15 15.26 -23.21
CA PRO A 75 34.45 15.92 -22.96
C PRO A 75 34.53 17.39 -23.36
N GLU A 76 33.56 17.90 -24.16
CA GLU A 76 33.47 19.33 -24.49
C GLU A 76 32.93 20.17 -23.31
N PHE A 77 32.21 19.55 -22.39
CA PHE A 77 31.65 20.21 -21.22
C PHE A 77 32.68 20.25 -20.10
N LYS A 78 33.21 21.43 -19.80
CA LYS A 78 34.15 21.65 -18.70
C LYS A 78 33.47 21.53 -17.34
N LEU A 79 34.12 20.80 -16.43
CA LEU A 79 33.64 20.57 -15.08
C LEU A 79 34.82 20.60 -14.09
N PRO A 80 34.79 21.45 -13.05
CA PRO A 80 35.87 21.55 -12.07
C PRO A 80 36.18 20.23 -11.36
N THR A 81 37.47 19.90 -11.20
CA THR A 81 37.94 18.70 -10.49
C THR A 81 37.82 18.82 -8.97
N SER A 82 37.53 20.01 -8.44
CA SER A 82 37.25 20.24 -7.00
C SER A 82 36.19 19.27 -6.46
N ARG A 83 35.21 18.88 -7.28
CA ARG A 83 34.19 17.87 -6.98
C ARG A 83 34.76 16.51 -6.53
N CYS A 84 35.93 16.12 -7.03
CA CYS A 84 36.58 14.84 -6.68
C CYS A 84 37.11 14.88 -5.25
N ARG A 85 37.63 16.03 -4.82
CA ARG A 85 38.06 16.26 -3.43
C ARG A 85 36.87 16.33 -2.48
N ILE A 86 35.76 16.93 -2.92
CA ILE A 86 34.51 16.91 -2.15
C ILE A 86 34.08 15.47 -1.90
N GLU A 87 34.02 14.63 -2.94
CA GLU A 87 33.63 13.22 -2.78
C GLU A 87 34.55 12.46 -1.83
N GLU A 88 35.87 12.62 -1.96
CA GLU A 88 36.84 12.01 -1.05
C GLU A 88 36.55 12.42 0.40
N SER A 89 36.52 13.73 0.67
CA SER A 89 36.35 14.26 2.02
C SER A 89 34.99 13.87 2.59
N CYS A 90 33.96 13.75 1.73
CA CYS A 90 32.67 13.24 2.11
C CYS A 90 32.75 11.78 2.57
N LEU A 91 33.35 10.90 1.77
CA LEU A 91 33.45 9.47 2.08
C LEU A 91 34.29 9.20 3.34
N GLU A 92 35.34 9.99 3.57
CA GLU A 92 36.12 9.92 4.81
C GLU A 92 35.25 10.20 6.04
N HIS A 93 34.45 11.28 6.03
CA HIS A 93 33.58 11.62 7.15
C HIS A 93 32.40 10.66 7.29
N LEU A 94 31.82 10.22 6.16
CA LEU A 94 30.70 9.27 6.12
C LEU A 94 31.09 7.88 6.64
N SER A 95 32.38 7.56 6.74
CA SER A 95 32.82 6.33 7.41
C SER A 95 32.37 6.25 8.89
N ALA A 96 32.07 7.40 9.51
CA ALA A 96 31.54 7.49 10.87
C ALA A 96 30.00 7.40 10.93
N LEU A 97 29.29 7.47 9.80
CA LEU A 97 27.84 7.29 9.73
C LEU A 97 27.54 5.78 9.81
N PRO A 98 26.81 5.31 10.85
CA PRO A 98 26.46 3.90 10.93
C PRO A 98 25.58 3.47 9.74
N PRO A 99 25.79 2.27 9.18
CA PRO A 99 24.90 1.75 8.15
C PRO A 99 23.49 1.58 8.72
N SER A 100 22.48 1.88 7.91
CA SER A 100 21.10 1.54 8.25
C SER A 100 20.95 0.03 8.08
N ALA A 101 20.91 -0.72 9.19
CA ALA A 101 20.84 -2.17 9.19
C ALA A 101 19.45 -2.65 9.60
N GLY A 102 18.76 -3.32 8.68
CA GLY A 102 17.54 -4.10 8.95
C GLY A 102 17.79 -5.60 8.74
N ASN A 103 16.83 -6.42 9.16
CA ASN A 103 16.95 -7.89 9.11
C ASN A 103 17.17 -8.46 7.70
N LYS A 104 16.73 -7.75 6.64
CA LYS A 104 16.84 -8.21 5.25
C LYS A 104 17.68 -7.30 4.35
N LEU A 105 17.87 -6.06 4.77
CA LEU A 105 18.47 -5.01 3.95
C LEU A 105 19.41 -4.17 4.79
N SER A 106 20.53 -3.77 4.20
CA SER A 106 21.40 -2.74 4.76
C SER A 106 21.68 -1.66 3.73
N VAL A 107 21.64 -0.39 4.14
CA VAL A 107 22.02 0.75 3.31
C VAL A 107 23.26 1.41 3.90
N ALA A 108 24.29 1.61 3.07
CA ALA A 108 25.58 2.16 3.48
C ALA A 108 26.21 2.99 2.35
N THR A 109 27.30 3.68 2.67
CA THR A 109 28.20 4.32 1.71
C THR A 109 29.35 3.37 1.35
N PRO A 110 30.01 3.55 0.19
CA PRO A 110 31.21 2.79 -0.13
C PRO A 110 32.37 3.21 0.78
N LYS A 111 33.23 2.26 1.14
CA LYS A 111 34.54 2.62 1.72
C LYS A 111 35.41 3.33 0.69
N LEU A 112 36.12 4.35 1.12
CA LEU A 112 37.23 4.92 0.36
C LEU A 112 38.54 4.25 0.81
N PHE A 113 39.27 3.65 -0.13
CA PHE A 113 40.56 3.01 0.15
C PHE A 113 41.74 3.92 -0.16
N TYR A 114 41.62 4.76 -1.19
CA TYR A 114 42.72 5.59 -1.67
C TYR A 114 42.20 6.80 -2.43
N PHE A 115 42.95 7.90 -2.32
CA PHE A 115 42.78 9.08 -3.15
C PHE A 115 44.14 9.66 -3.53
N ASN A 116 44.30 10.02 -4.81
CA ASN A 116 45.43 10.79 -5.31
C ASN A 116 44.99 12.23 -5.60
N GLU A 117 45.49 13.17 -4.82
CA GLU A 117 45.15 14.60 -4.94
C GLU A 117 45.66 15.27 -6.23
N GLU A 118 46.71 14.72 -6.86
CA GLU A 118 47.33 15.26 -8.08
C GLU A 118 46.55 14.84 -9.33
N THR A 119 46.10 13.59 -9.37
CA THR A 119 45.45 12.99 -10.54
C THR A 119 43.93 12.85 -10.38
N ASN A 120 43.37 13.11 -9.19
CA ASN A 120 41.97 12.89 -8.85
C ASN A 120 41.50 11.43 -9.05
N THR A 121 42.42 10.48 -8.87
CA THR A 121 42.14 9.04 -8.88
C THR A 121 41.68 8.59 -7.49
N GLN A 122 40.50 7.98 -7.41
CA GLN A 122 39.95 7.38 -6.19
C GLN A 122 39.81 5.86 -6.35
N ILE A 123 39.97 5.14 -5.24
CA ILE A 123 39.71 3.70 -5.17
C ILE A 123 38.67 3.48 -4.09
N GLN A 124 37.50 3.03 -4.51
CA GLN A 124 36.33 2.84 -3.66
C GLN A 124 35.93 1.37 -3.59
N GLU A 125 35.18 1.03 -2.55
CA GLU A 125 34.51 -0.25 -2.41
C GLU A 125 33.65 -0.58 -3.65
N TYR A 126 33.84 -1.78 -4.19
CA TYR A 126 33.06 -2.27 -5.31
C TYR A 126 31.86 -3.08 -4.85
N GLN A 127 30.68 -2.79 -5.42
CA GLN A 127 29.52 -3.67 -5.30
C GLN A 127 29.64 -4.79 -6.34
N PRO A 128 29.69 -6.08 -5.94
CA PRO A 128 29.79 -7.19 -6.89
C PRO A 128 28.59 -7.24 -7.84
N SER A 129 28.86 -7.36 -9.14
CA SER A 129 27.85 -7.37 -10.21
C SER A 129 26.83 -6.23 -10.07
N PRO A 130 27.26 -4.96 -10.07
CA PRO A 130 26.43 -3.84 -9.65
C PRO A 130 25.32 -3.57 -10.67
N LEU A 131 24.10 -3.38 -10.17
CA LEU A 131 23.02 -2.72 -10.90
C LEU A 131 22.57 -1.49 -10.13
N SER A 132 22.35 -0.38 -10.84
CA SER A 132 21.61 0.73 -10.27
C SER A 132 20.18 0.30 -9.94
N LEU A 133 19.54 0.94 -8.96
CA LEU A 133 18.14 0.65 -8.62
C LEU A 133 17.22 0.78 -9.83
N LYS A 134 17.49 1.74 -10.72
CA LYS A 134 16.77 1.91 -11.99
C LYS A 134 16.83 0.64 -12.83
N ASN A 135 18.04 0.14 -13.10
CA ASN A 135 18.26 -1.04 -13.92
C ASN A 135 17.80 -2.32 -13.23
N TYR A 136 17.98 -2.41 -11.91
CA TYR A 136 17.47 -3.51 -11.10
C TYR A 136 15.94 -3.62 -11.20
N ALA A 137 15.23 -2.50 -11.06
CA ALA A 137 13.78 -2.48 -11.20
C ALA A 137 13.33 -2.89 -12.60
N LEU A 138 13.99 -2.37 -13.64
CA LEU A 138 13.73 -2.72 -15.04
C LEU A 138 14.11 -4.16 -15.40
N GLN A 139 14.91 -4.84 -14.60
CA GLN A 139 15.27 -6.23 -14.85
C GLN A 139 14.40 -7.20 -14.06
N TYR A 140 14.09 -6.88 -12.80
CA TYR A 140 13.49 -7.83 -11.86
C TYR A 140 12.08 -7.47 -11.41
N PHE A 141 11.60 -6.26 -11.64
CA PHE A 141 10.24 -5.82 -11.26
C PHE A 141 9.30 -5.57 -12.45
N VAL A 142 9.70 -5.97 -13.67
CA VAL A 142 8.90 -5.81 -14.90
C VAL A 142 7.63 -6.64 -14.90
N ALA A 143 7.66 -7.81 -14.25
CA ALA A 143 6.48 -8.64 -14.08
C ALA A 143 5.54 -7.99 -13.05
N SER A 144 4.69 -7.08 -13.53
CA SER A 144 3.63 -6.49 -12.74
C SER A 144 2.75 -7.60 -12.14
N ALA A 145 2.42 -7.46 -10.86
CA ALA A 145 1.47 -8.27 -10.07
C ALA A 145 2.01 -9.45 -9.23
N SER A 146 3.32 -9.70 -9.10
CA SER A 146 3.77 -10.59 -8.02
C SER A 146 3.79 -9.84 -6.69
N GLU A 147 3.16 -10.41 -5.66
CA GLU A 147 3.20 -9.80 -4.33
C GLU A 147 4.63 -9.71 -3.79
N SER A 148 5.47 -10.70 -4.11
CA SER A 148 6.87 -10.71 -3.70
C SER A 148 7.57 -9.45 -4.20
N ALA A 149 7.39 -9.08 -5.48
CA ALA A 149 7.95 -7.85 -6.03
C ALA A 149 7.43 -6.60 -5.29
N LYS A 150 6.13 -6.54 -4.97
CA LYS A 150 5.57 -5.44 -4.17
C LYS A 150 6.21 -5.33 -2.80
N SER A 151 6.32 -6.43 -2.07
CA SER A 151 6.96 -6.45 -0.75
C SER A 151 8.42 -6.03 -0.83
N GLN A 152 9.14 -6.49 -1.85
CA GLN A 152 10.54 -6.14 -2.08
C GLN A 152 10.72 -4.66 -2.40
N CYS A 153 9.88 -4.10 -3.28
CA CYS A 153 9.86 -2.65 -3.55
C CYS A 153 9.61 -1.83 -2.28
N LEU A 154 8.63 -2.23 -1.46
CA LEU A 154 8.34 -1.56 -0.19
C LEU A 154 9.52 -1.62 0.78
N ASP A 155 10.14 -2.80 0.94
CA ASP A 155 11.29 -3.01 1.83
C ASP A 155 12.52 -2.19 1.37
N ILE A 156 12.81 -2.18 0.07
CA ILE A 156 13.89 -1.37 -0.54
C ILE A 156 13.63 0.11 -0.31
N GLY A 157 12.44 0.59 -0.70
CA GLY A 157 12.02 1.97 -0.49
C GLY A 157 12.19 2.39 0.96
N GLN A 158 11.62 1.61 1.89
CA GLN A 158 11.64 1.93 3.31
C GLN A 158 13.07 1.99 3.87
N SER A 159 13.94 1.08 3.45
CA SER A 159 15.34 1.06 3.90
C SER A 159 16.11 2.29 3.42
N MET A 160 15.91 2.70 2.16
CA MET A 160 16.51 3.93 1.62
C MET A 160 15.97 5.17 2.31
N GLY A 161 14.65 5.26 2.54
CA GLY A 161 14.02 6.41 3.21
C GLY A 161 14.54 6.59 4.64
N LYS A 162 14.64 5.49 5.40
CA LYS A 162 15.22 5.50 6.75
C LYS A 162 16.66 5.96 6.75
N TRP A 163 17.47 5.43 5.83
CA TRP A 163 18.87 5.81 5.72
C TRP A 163 19.01 7.30 5.35
N LEU A 164 18.23 7.81 4.39
CA LEU A 164 18.29 9.21 3.99
C LEU A 164 17.90 10.15 5.14
N ARG A 165 16.87 9.78 5.91
CA ARG A 165 16.47 10.52 7.11
C ARG A 165 17.61 10.56 8.14
N ALA A 166 18.21 9.41 8.43
CA ALA A 166 19.34 9.30 9.35
C ALA A 166 20.55 10.11 8.85
N PHE A 167 20.83 10.09 7.55
CA PHE A 167 21.87 10.91 6.94
C PHE A 167 21.57 12.41 7.10
N HIS A 168 20.36 12.87 6.79
CA HIS A 168 19.96 14.27 6.97
C HIS A 168 20.09 14.71 8.43
N GLU A 169 19.67 13.89 9.39
CA GLU A 169 19.77 14.20 10.82
C GLU A 169 21.22 14.20 11.29
N TRP A 170 22.00 13.19 10.93
CA TRP A 170 23.41 13.06 11.30
C TRP A 170 24.25 14.20 10.72
N SER A 171 24.17 14.43 9.41
CA SER A 171 25.00 15.44 8.71
C SER A 171 24.71 16.88 9.13
N ASN A 172 23.51 17.14 9.66
CA ASN A 172 23.09 18.47 10.12
C ASN A 172 23.10 18.61 11.65
N SER A 173 23.64 17.63 12.37
CA SER A 173 23.86 17.72 13.81
C SER A 173 25.02 18.67 14.14
N PRO A 174 25.02 19.33 15.32
CA PRO A 174 26.11 20.22 15.74
C PRO A 174 27.51 19.57 15.71
N GLU A 175 27.57 18.26 15.94
CA GLU A 175 28.79 17.45 15.96
C GLU A 175 29.43 17.33 14.57
N GLN A 176 28.64 17.40 13.49
CA GLN A 176 29.11 17.24 12.11
C GLN A 176 29.45 18.57 11.42
N ARG A 177 29.85 19.59 12.18
CA ARG A 177 30.19 20.92 11.63
C ARG A 177 31.22 20.87 10.51
N LYS A 178 32.26 20.03 10.64
CA LYS A 178 33.30 19.88 9.60
C LYS A 178 32.75 19.31 8.30
N PHE A 179 31.86 18.32 8.38
CA PHE A 179 31.19 17.75 7.21
C PHE A 179 30.29 18.78 6.53
N ARG A 180 29.61 19.62 7.33
CA ARG A 180 28.86 20.75 6.81
C ARG A 180 29.76 21.76 6.08
N ASP A 181 30.93 22.09 6.61
CA ASP A 181 31.88 23.02 5.98
C ASP A 181 32.37 22.48 4.62
N ILE A 182 32.55 21.15 4.50
CA ILE A 182 32.86 20.48 3.21
C ILE A 182 31.71 20.69 2.21
N ALA A 183 30.48 20.41 2.61
CA ALA A 183 29.31 20.61 1.75
C ALA A 183 29.12 22.09 1.35
N ALA A 184 29.44 23.03 2.25
CA ALA A 184 29.39 24.47 1.97
C ALA A 184 30.45 24.92 0.95
N ALA A 185 31.60 24.24 0.90
CA ALA A 185 32.66 24.56 -0.06
C ALA A 185 32.27 24.20 -1.51
N ASN A 186 31.31 23.30 -1.73
CA ASN A 186 30.92 22.82 -3.06
C ASN A 186 29.98 23.79 -3.83
N THR A 187 30.30 25.09 -3.80
CA THR A 187 29.45 26.16 -4.34
C THR A 187 29.27 26.10 -5.86
N GLU A 188 30.24 25.57 -6.61
CA GLU A 188 30.14 25.42 -8.07
C GLU A 188 29.10 24.38 -8.45
N MET A 189 29.11 23.22 -7.78
CA MET A 189 28.12 22.16 -8.03
C MET A 189 26.73 22.58 -7.54
N GLN A 190 26.66 23.33 -6.43
CA GLN A 190 25.43 23.94 -5.95
C GLN A 190 24.80 24.87 -7.00
N LYS A 191 25.59 25.79 -7.58
CA LYS A 191 25.12 26.69 -8.65
C LYS A 191 24.71 25.90 -9.89
N LEU A 192 25.47 24.88 -10.28
CA LEU A 192 25.15 24.04 -11.42
C LEU A 192 23.81 23.31 -11.22
N LYS A 193 23.61 22.65 -10.08
CA LYS A 193 22.35 21.94 -9.78
C LYS A 193 21.17 22.90 -9.71
N HIS A 194 21.36 24.08 -9.12
CA HIS A 194 20.33 25.11 -9.08
C HIS A 194 19.95 25.60 -10.48
N TRP A 195 20.95 25.88 -11.33
CA TRP A 195 20.74 26.29 -12.72
C TRP A 195 19.96 25.23 -13.51
N VAL A 196 20.39 23.96 -13.43
CA VAL A 196 19.76 22.87 -14.18
C VAL A 196 18.31 22.65 -13.75
N ASN A 197 18.03 22.66 -12.45
CA ASN A 197 16.70 22.39 -11.93
C ASN A 197 15.74 23.58 -12.09
N TYR A 198 16.18 24.78 -11.71
CA TYR A 198 15.26 25.90 -11.49
C TYR A 198 15.44 27.03 -12.49
N GLU A 199 16.68 27.50 -12.73
CA GLU A 199 16.89 28.65 -13.64
C GLU A 199 16.56 28.30 -15.10
N ARG A 200 16.70 27.03 -15.49
CA ARG A 200 16.29 26.52 -16.81
C ARG A 200 14.82 26.14 -16.91
N LEU A 201 14.08 26.07 -15.79
CA LEU A 201 12.67 25.66 -15.79
C LEU A 201 11.83 26.52 -16.76
N PRO A 202 11.96 27.87 -16.81
CA PRO A 202 11.24 28.68 -17.80
C PRO A 202 11.52 28.29 -19.25
N SER A 203 12.76 27.93 -19.59
CA SER A 203 13.14 27.52 -20.96
C SER A 203 12.49 26.19 -21.38
N SER A 204 11.98 25.39 -20.44
CA SER A 204 11.24 24.16 -20.79
C SER A 204 9.98 24.42 -21.62
N ILE A 205 9.43 25.64 -21.55
CA ILE A 205 8.25 26.05 -22.31
C ILE A 205 8.51 25.97 -23.82
N GLU A 206 9.73 26.25 -24.27
CA GLU A 206 10.10 26.15 -25.69
C GLU A 206 9.97 24.73 -26.23
N ARG A 207 10.17 23.72 -25.38
CA ARG A 207 10.02 22.30 -25.73
C ARG A 207 8.56 21.86 -25.78
N PHE A 208 7.71 22.44 -24.93
CA PHE A 208 6.30 22.05 -24.78
C PHE A 208 5.36 23.27 -24.70
N PRO A 209 5.29 24.12 -25.74
CA PRO A 209 4.58 25.39 -25.66
C PRO A 209 3.08 25.24 -25.43
N SER A 210 2.46 24.18 -25.98
CA SER A 210 1.03 23.89 -25.79
C SER A 210 0.69 23.34 -24.41
N ILE A 211 1.67 22.86 -23.65
CA ILE A 211 1.46 22.25 -22.33
C ILE A 211 1.85 23.22 -21.22
N LEU A 212 3.01 23.88 -21.37
CA LEU A 212 3.65 24.70 -20.34
C LEU A 212 3.52 26.21 -20.60
N GLY A 213 2.96 26.64 -21.74
CA GLY A 213 2.90 28.04 -22.15
C GLY A 213 2.25 28.98 -21.12
N GLU A 214 1.21 28.50 -20.42
CA GLU A 214 0.50 29.27 -19.39
C GLU A 214 1.27 29.34 -18.05
N CYS A 215 2.34 28.58 -17.89
CA CYS A 215 3.12 28.48 -16.65
C CYS A 215 4.27 29.50 -16.56
N ALA A 216 4.48 30.35 -17.58
CA ALA A 216 5.66 31.21 -17.71
C ALA A 216 5.93 32.12 -16.50
N SER A 217 4.89 32.78 -15.99
CA SER A 217 5.00 33.66 -14.81
C SER A 217 5.33 32.86 -13.56
N THR A 218 4.66 31.71 -13.37
CA THR A 218 4.88 30.82 -12.23
C THR A 218 6.28 30.22 -12.24
N PHE A 219 6.78 29.76 -13.39
CA PHE A 219 8.12 29.19 -13.50
C PHE A 219 9.21 30.22 -13.21
N THR A 220 9.04 31.45 -13.70
CA THR A 220 9.93 32.57 -13.34
C THR A 220 9.90 32.85 -11.84
N ALA A 221 8.70 32.88 -11.22
CA ALA A 221 8.57 33.11 -9.78
C ALA A 221 9.18 31.97 -8.94
N ILE A 222 9.09 30.72 -9.40
CA ILE A 222 9.75 29.56 -8.78
C ILE A 222 11.27 29.72 -8.85
N ALA A 223 11.81 30.04 -10.03
CA ALA A 223 13.24 30.28 -10.21
C ALA A 223 13.74 31.39 -9.27
N ASP A 224 13.05 32.53 -9.24
CA ASP A 224 13.41 33.66 -8.36
C ASP A 224 13.36 33.29 -6.88
N LYS A 225 12.30 32.58 -6.43
CA LYS A 225 12.15 32.18 -5.03
C LYS A 225 13.26 31.21 -4.64
N THR A 226 13.50 30.18 -5.45
CA THR A 226 14.51 29.17 -5.16
C THR A 226 15.93 29.74 -5.22
N THR A 227 16.21 30.71 -6.09
CA THR A 227 17.47 31.47 -6.07
C THR A 227 17.64 32.23 -4.75
N LYS A 228 16.59 32.85 -4.22
CA LYS A 228 16.63 33.50 -2.89
C LYS A 228 16.80 32.50 -1.76
N GLU A 229 16.18 31.31 -1.84
CA GLU A 229 16.36 30.22 -0.87
C GLU A 229 17.85 29.86 -0.73
N MET A 230 18.61 29.83 -1.85
CA MET A 230 20.03 29.47 -1.86
C MET A 230 20.98 30.55 -1.33
N GLN A 231 20.50 31.76 -1.03
CA GLN A 231 21.37 32.87 -0.55
C GLN A 231 21.60 32.85 0.97
N ASN A 232 20.79 32.11 1.73
CA ASN A 232 20.87 32.09 3.18
C ASN A 232 21.39 30.74 3.69
N ASP A 233 22.72 30.62 3.74
CA ASP A 233 23.41 29.39 4.17
C ASP A 233 22.94 28.86 5.52
N GLU A 234 22.56 29.73 6.47
CA GLU A 234 22.09 29.31 7.80
C GLU A 234 20.82 28.46 7.73
N ASN A 235 19.97 28.69 6.73
CA ASN A 235 18.75 27.94 6.50
C ASN A 235 18.97 26.68 5.64
N LEU A 236 20.14 26.56 4.99
CA LEU A 236 20.47 25.41 4.16
C LEU A 236 21.01 24.25 4.99
N LYS A 237 20.74 23.05 4.52
CA LYS A 237 21.14 21.78 5.12
C LYS A 237 22.06 21.02 4.20
N VAL A 238 22.91 20.17 4.78
CA VAL A 238 23.70 19.21 4.00
C VAL A 238 22.74 18.20 3.36
N ILE A 239 22.88 18.03 2.06
CA ILE A 239 22.16 17.04 1.25
C ILE A 239 23.15 16.25 0.40
N HIS A 240 22.73 15.12 -0.14
CA HIS A 240 23.53 14.38 -1.13
C HIS A 240 23.59 15.14 -2.46
N GLY A 241 22.51 15.82 -2.86
CA GLY A 241 22.48 16.73 -4.03
C GLY A 241 22.38 16.04 -5.39
N ASP A 242 22.52 14.72 -5.42
CA ASP A 242 22.22 13.85 -6.55
C ASP A 242 21.70 12.49 -6.05
N PHE A 243 20.73 12.52 -5.14
CA PHE A 243 20.14 11.30 -4.59
C PHE A 243 19.06 10.75 -5.53
N TRP A 244 19.45 9.85 -6.44
CA TRP A 244 18.54 9.24 -7.40
C TRP A 244 18.82 7.76 -7.66
N THR A 245 17.92 7.11 -8.39
CA THR A 245 17.93 5.66 -8.63
C THR A 245 19.19 5.15 -9.34
N GLY A 246 19.93 6.01 -10.05
CA GLY A 246 21.22 5.70 -10.65
C GLY A 246 22.36 5.51 -9.62
N ASN A 247 22.28 6.22 -8.50
CA ASN A 247 23.31 6.28 -7.46
C ASN A 247 23.03 5.35 -6.28
N ILE A 248 22.05 4.45 -6.43
CA ILE A 248 21.77 3.36 -5.48
C ILE A 248 22.16 2.05 -6.15
N LEU A 249 23.24 1.42 -5.69
CA LEU A 249 23.73 0.17 -6.26
C LEU A 249 23.27 -1.03 -5.44
N LEU A 250 22.80 -2.06 -6.14
CA LEU A 250 22.42 -3.37 -5.60
C LEU A 250 23.20 -4.47 -6.32
N LYS A 251 23.26 -5.66 -5.72
CA LYS A 251 23.77 -6.84 -6.40
C LYS A 251 22.80 -7.22 -7.53
N GLY A 252 23.32 -7.41 -8.74
CA GLY A 252 22.59 -7.72 -9.96
C GLY A 252 22.12 -9.17 -10.05
N GLN A 253 21.39 -9.62 -9.03
CA GLN A 253 20.76 -10.93 -8.97
C GLN A 253 19.34 -10.78 -8.38
N PRO A 254 18.39 -11.68 -8.72
CA PRO A 254 17.08 -11.69 -8.10
C PRO A 254 17.18 -11.73 -6.57
N TRP A 255 16.30 -11.01 -5.88
CA TRP A 255 16.28 -11.03 -4.43
C TRP A 255 15.47 -12.22 -3.91
N GLU A 256 16.14 -13.21 -3.35
CA GLU A 256 15.55 -14.48 -2.86
C GLU A 256 15.32 -14.49 -1.34
N ASN A 257 15.04 -13.33 -0.73
CA ASN A 257 14.93 -13.12 0.73
C ASN A 257 16.23 -13.31 1.55
N GLU A 258 17.38 -13.39 0.88
CA GLU A 258 18.69 -13.23 1.53
C GLU A 258 18.95 -11.76 1.92
N HIS A 259 19.94 -11.52 2.78
CA HIS A 259 20.34 -10.15 3.12
C HIS A 259 20.90 -9.45 1.89
N ASN A 260 20.31 -8.32 1.49
CA ASN A 260 20.77 -7.54 0.34
C ASN A 260 21.32 -6.18 0.79
N ARG A 261 22.44 -5.76 0.20
CA ARG A 261 23.11 -4.50 0.53
C ARG A 261 22.89 -3.49 -0.58
N LEU A 262 22.48 -2.29 -0.17
CA LEU A 262 22.38 -1.10 -1.01
C LEU A 262 23.58 -0.20 -0.72
N LEU A 263 24.26 0.25 -1.76
CA LEU A 263 25.31 1.26 -1.67
C LEU A 263 24.85 2.58 -2.25
N VAL A 264 24.96 3.65 -1.46
CA VAL A 264 24.74 5.04 -1.88
C VAL A 264 26.07 5.61 -2.34
N VAL A 265 26.20 5.81 -3.65
CA VAL A 265 27.45 6.21 -4.31
C VAL A 265 27.36 7.62 -4.89
N ASP A 266 28.48 8.12 -5.40
CA ASP A 266 28.58 9.38 -6.15
C ASP A 266 28.34 10.65 -5.32
N TRP A 267 29.26 10.92 -4.40
CA TRP A 267 29.15 12.04 -3.43
C TRP A 267 29.71 13.37 -3.94
N GLU A 268 30.10 13.46 -5.21
CA GLU A 268 30.71 14.68 -5.79
C GLU A 268 29.74 15.89 -5.81
N MET A 269 28.43 15.62 -5.69
CA MET A 269 27.36 16.61 -5.65
C MET A 269 26.92 16.99 -4.22
N CYS A 270 27.59 16.47 -3.18
CA CYS A 270 27.26 16.82 -1.80
C CYS A 270 27.40 18.33 -1.59
N MET A 271 26.34 18.97 -1.09
CA MET A 271 26.22 20.42 -1.06
C MET A 271 25.27 20.90 0.04
N LEU A 272 25.23 22.22 0.25
CA LEU A 272 24.17 22.87 1.01
C LEU A 272 22.95 23.16 0.13
N ALA A 273 21.76 22.71 0.55
CA ALA A 273 20.48 23.01 -0.09
C ALA A 273 19.31 22.68 0.86
N VAL A 274 18.08 22.70 0.36
CA VAL A 274 16.91 22.27 1.12
C VAL A 274 16.75 20.74 1.00
N THR A 275 16.55 20.05 2.13
CA THR A 275 16.40 18.57 2.18
C THR A 275 15.28 17.97 1.34
N PRO A 276 14.16 18.68 1.01
CA PRO A 276 13.19 18.18 0.04
C PRO A 276 13.74 17.83 -1.34
N LEU A 277 14.92 18.34 -1.73
CA LEU A 277 15.46 18.06 -3.06
C LEU A 277 15.87 16.58 -3.22
N ASP A 278 16.54 15.99 -2.24
CA ASP A 278 16.92 14.58 -2.30
C ASP A 278 15.68 13.67 -2.39
N LEU A 279 14.58 14.03 -1.71
CA LEU A 279 13.33 13.27 -1.79
C LEU A 279 12.67 13.44 -3.15
N GLY A 280 12.55 14.68 -3.62
CA GLY A 280 11.87 14.99 -4.88
C GLY A 280 12.58 14.38 -6.09
N GLN A 281 13.91 14.38 -6.11
CA GLN A 281 14.70 13.80 -7.20
C GLN A 281 14.50 12.27 -7.25
N MET A 282 14.64 11.58 -6.11
CA MET A 282 14.39 10.14 -6.01
C MET A 282 12.96 9.77 -6.42
N MET A 283 11.97 10.51 -5.92
CA MET A 283 10.56 10.27 -6.24
C MET A 283 10.25 10.50 -7.72
N GLY A 284 10.81 11.55 -8.34
CA GLY A 284 10.66 11.81 -9.78
C GLY A 284 11.18 10.65 -10.63
N GLU A 285 12.40 10.20 -10.37
CA GLU A 285 13.02 9.08 -11.10
C GLU A 285 12.28 7.76 -10.92
N LEU A 286 11.76 7.49 -9.72
CA LEU A 286 10.94 6.31 -9.48
C LEU A 286 9.57 6.40 -10.17
N PHE A 287 8.99 7.61 -10.25
CA PHE A 287 7.68 7.81 -10.85
C PHE A 287 7.73 7.65 -12.38
N GLU A 288 8.86 7.97 -13.01
CA GLU A 288 9.10 7.68 -14.43
C GLU A 288 8.93 6.19 -14.78
N LEU A 289 9.20 5.25 -13.86
CA LEU A 289 8.92 3.83 -14.10
C LEU A 289 7.42 3.58 -14.32
N LYS A 290 6.56 4.29 -13.59
CA LYS A 290 5.11 4.22 -13.80
C LYS A 290 4.73 4.90 -15.10
N LEU A 291 5.16 6.15 -15.31
CA LEU A 291 4.73 6.97 -16.45
C LEU A 291 5.17 6.41 -17.81
N TYR A 292 6.37 5.83 -17.89
CA TYR A 292 6.91 5.31 -19.15
C TYR A 292 6.72 3.82 -19.36
N LYS A 293 6.77 3.03 -18.28
CA LYS A 293 6.79 1.55 -18.37
C LYS A 293 5.55 0.89 -17.78
N GLU A 294 4.59 1.67 -17.26
CA GLU A 294 3.41 1.18 -16.55
C GLU A 294 3.74 0.24 -15.38
N MET A 295 4.90 0.47 -14.76
CA MET A 295 5.39 -0.35 -13.66
C MET A 295 4.93 0.21 -12.32
N ASP A 296 3.99 -0.48 -11.67
CA ASP A 296 3.56 -0.16 -10.31
C ASP A 296 4.70 -0.29 -9.28
N ALA A 297 5.79 -0.97 -9.64
CA ALA A 297 7.02 -1.04 -8.86
C ALA A 297 7.57 0.34 -8.47
N GLY A 298 7.50 1.32 -9.37
CA GLY A 298 7.91 2.70 -9.08
C GLY A 298 7.07 3.31 -7.94
N LEU A 299 5.75 3.10 -7.97
CA LEU A 299 4.83 3.58 -6.93
C LEU A 299 5.07 2.87 -5.60
N TRP A 300 5.34 1.56 -5.61
CA TRP A 300 5.65 0.80 -4.39
C TRP A 300 6.99 1.22 -3.76
N LEU A 301 8.01 1.50 -4.59
CA LEU A 301 9.29 2.04 -4.12
C LEU A 301 9.10 3.42 -3.49
N ILE A 302 8.33 4.32 -4.12
CA ILE A 302 7.99 5.65 -3.57
C ILE A 302 7.24 5.50 -2.24
N GLN A 303 6.24 4.62 -2.17
CA GLN A 303 5.47 4.37 -0.96
C GLN A 303 6.36 3.91 0.19
N GLY A 304 7.24 2.94 -0.08
CA GLY A 304 8.23 2.49 0.89
C GLY A 304 9.15 3.64 1.32
N PHE A 305 9.67 4.39 0.35
CA PHE A 305 10.62 5.49 0.55
C PHE A 305 10.07 6.59 1.45
N VAL A 306 8.86 7.09 1.16
CA VAL A 306 8.20 8.09 2.01
C VAL A 306 7.89 7.53 3.39
N LYS A 307 7.41 6.28 3.49
CA LYS A 307 7.20 5.61 4.79
C LYS A 307 8.49 5.50 5.59
N GLY A 308 9.61 5.21 4.92
CA GLY A 308 10.93 5.09 5.54
C GLY A 308 11.48 6.42 6.03
N TYR A 309 11.31 7.49 5.25
CA TYR A 309 11.76 8.83 5.64
C TYR A 309 10.97 9.40 6.83
N GLY A 310 9.70 9.01 6.94
CA GLY A 310 8.83 9.33 8.08
C GLY A 310 7.99 10.60 7.86
N VAL A 311 7.31 11.01 8.93
CA VAL A 311 6.37 12.15 8.89
C VAL A 311 7.13 13.45 8.66
N VAL A 312 6.53 14.31 7.83
CA VAL A 312 6.99 15.65 7.49
C VAL A 312 5.82 16.62 7.56
N ASP A 313 6.11 17.92 7.69
CA ASP A 313 5.07 18.95 7.62
C ASP A 313 4.63 19.24 6.17
N ASP A 314 3.54 19.99 6.03
CA ASP A 314 2.96 20.35 4.74
C ASP A 314 3.92 21.18 3.88
N GLU A 315 4.73 22.06 4.49
CA GLU A 315 5.68 22.88 3.74
C GLU A 315 6.76 22.02 3.08
N PHE A 316 7.31 21.07 3.82
CA PHE A 316 8.24 20.08 3.32
C PHE A 316 7.60 19.22 2.21
N ALA A 317 6.38 18.74 2.42
CA ALA A 317 5.66 17.92 1.46
C ALA A 317 5.43 18.66 0.13
N PHE A 318 4.91 19.90 0.18
CA PHE A 318 4.73 20.70 -1.02
C PHE A 318 6.06 21.06 -1.69
N ARG A 319 7.12 21.36 -0.93
CA ARG A 319 8.43 21.65 -1.51
C ARG A 319 9.05 20.43 -2.20
N THR A 320 8.77 19.24 -1.69
CA THR A 320 9.16 17.95 -2.29
C THR A 320 8.40 17.72 -3.59
N LEU A 321 7.07 17.82 -3.57
CA LEU A 321 6.21 17.64 -4.75
C LEU A 321 6.50 18.67 -5.86
N LEU A 322 6.81 19.91 -5.48
CA LEU A 322 7.30 20.93 -6.41
C LEU A 322 8.57 20.44 -7.11
N HIS A 323 9.52 19.88 -6.37
CA HIS A 323 10.75 19.36 -6.96
C HIS A 323 10.53 18.11 -7.80
N VAL A 324 9.60 17.21 -7.42
CA VAL A 324 9.19 16.08 -8.29
C VAL A 324 8.73 16.61 -9.65
N GLY A 325 7.82 17.59 -9.67
CA GLY A 325 7.30 18.14 -10.92
C GLY A 325 8.38 18.84 -11.75
N VAL A 326 9.27 19.61 -11.10
CA VAL A 326 10.44 20.23 -11.75
C VAL A 326 11.37 19.18 -12.35
N HIS A 327 11.64 18.09 -11.63
CA HIS A 327 12.49 16.99 -12.11
C HIS A 327 11.88 16.31 -13.33
N LEU A 328 10.58 16.01 -13.32
CA LEU A 328 9.89 15.42 -14.47
C LEU A 328 9.99 16.32 -15.72
N ILE A 329 9.75 17.63 -15.57
CA ILE A 329 9.87 18.58 -16.67
C ILE A 329 11.31 18.72 -17.15
N GLY A 330 12.26 18.84 -16.23
CA GLY A 330 13.68 19.08 -16.53
C GLY A 330 14.37 17.86 -17.12
N PHE A 331 14.33 16.75 -16.39
CA PHE A 331 15.06 15.52 -16.70
C PHE A 331 14.18 14.45 -17.31
N GLY A 332 13.00 14.18 -16.72
CA GLY A 332 12.12 13.09 -17.16
C GLY A 332 11.73 13.17 -18.64
N THR A 333 11.53 14.38 -19.16
CA THR A 333 11.22 14.61 -20.58
C THR A 333 12.42 14.59 -21.53
N THR A 334 13.65 14.42 -21.02
CA THR A 334 14.90 14.47 -21.81
C THR A 334 15.62 13.14 -21.93
N VAL A 335 15.13 12.10 -21.24
CA VAL A 335 15.74 10.77 -21.27
C VAL A 335 15.54 10.16 -22.66
N LYS A 336 16.64 10.02 -23.41
CA LYS A 336 16.61 9.42 -24.74
C LYS A 336 16.09 7.98 -24.68
N ASP A 337 15.27 7.61 -25.67
CA ASP A 337 14.75 6.26 -25.88
C ASP A 337 13.93 5.68 -24.71
N TRP A 338 13.46 6.52 -23.79
CA TRP A 338 12.70 6.07 -22.62
C TRP A 338 11.22 5.83 -22.90
N GLY A 339 10.64 6.55 -23.87
CA GLY A 339 9.25 6.39 -24.27
C GLY A 339 8.93 7.10 -25.58
N THR A 340 7.66 6.98 -25.99
CA THR A 340 7.13 7.67 -27.18
C THR A 340 6.99 9.18 -26.94
N GLU A 341 6.85 9.96 -28.02
CA GLU A 341 6.60 11.40 -27.92
C GLU A 341 5.35 11.72 -27.08
N ASP A 342 4.30 10.90 -27.20
CA ASP A 342 3.08 11.07 -26.41
C ASP A 342 3.31 10.79 -24.92
N GLN A 343 4.11 9.77 -24.58
CA GLN A 343 4.50 9.53 -23.19
C GLN A 343 5.32 10.70 -22.63
N ILE A 344 6.24 11.25 -23.43
CA ILE A 344 7.02 12.44 -23.05
C ILE A 344 6.10 13.65 -22.78
N LYS A 345 5.11 13.89 -23.64
CA LYS A 345 4.09 14.94 -23.41
C LYS A 345 3.24 14.66 -22.17
N GLY A 346 2.93 13.39 -21.89
CA GLY A 346 2.29 12.95 -20.66
C GLY A 346 3.11 13.33 -19.43
N VAL A 347 4.40 13.00 -19.42
CA VAL A 347 5.33 13.37 -18.34
C VAL A 347 5.43 14.88 -18.14
N ALA A 348 5.49 15.65 -19.23
CA ALA A 348 5.47 17.12 -19.16
C ALA A 348 4.18 17.65 -18.52
N SER A 349 3.04 17.04 -18.84
CA SER A 349 1.72 17.42 -18.29
C SER A 349 1.60 17.07 -16.81
N GLU A 350 2.03 15.87 -16.41
CA GLU A 350 2.08 15.46 -15.00
C GLU A 350 3.03 16.35 -14.19
N GLY A 351 4.21 16.64 -14.73
CA GLY A 351 5.17 17.55 -14.12
C GLY A 351 4.60 18.94 -13.92
N ARG A 352 3.88 19.48 -14.92
CA ARG A 352 3.17 20.76 -14.83
C ARG A 352 2.16 20.75 -13.69
N ASP A 353 1.28 19.75 -13.66
CA ASP A 353 0.18 19.71 -12.68
C ASP A 353 0.73 19.60 -11.25
N LEU A 354 1.81 18.83 -11.05
CA LEU A 354 2.53 18.79 -9.78
C LEU A 354 3.14 20.14 -9.42
N VAL A 355 3.86 20.80 -10.33
CA VAL A 355 4.48 22.10 -10.08
C VAL A 355 3.43 23.14 -9.69
N MET A 356 2.37 23.28 -10.47
CA MET A 356 1.36 24.31 -10.27
C MET A 356 0.61 24.11 -8.95
N ASN A 357 0.14 22.88 -8.67
CA ASN A 357 -0.60 22.60 -7.45
C ASN A 357 0.30 22.61 -6.20
N ALA A 358 1.57 22.19 -6.30
CA ALA A 358 2.49 22.27 -5.18
C ALA A 358 2.91 23.71 -4.87
N TRP A 359 3.11 24.53 -5.90
CA TRP A 359 3.42 25.96 -5.75
C TRP A 359 2.29 26.73 -5.06
N GLU A 360 1.05 26.46 -5.45
CA GLU A 360 -0.15 27.06 -4.85
C GLU A 360 -0.53 26.43 -3.49
N LYS A 361 0.18 25.38 -3.06
CA LYS A 361 -0.15 24.57 -1.87
C LYS A 361 -1.60 24.05 -1.93
N ASN A 362 -2.05 23.66 -3.12
CA ASN A 362 -3.40 23.18 -3.38
C ASN A 362 -3.60 21.77 -2.80
N ARG A 363 -3.85 21.69 -1.50
CA ARG A 363 -4.12 20.44 -0.79
C ARG A 363 -5.30 19.67 -1.39
N ALA A 364 -6.34 20.38 -1.82
CA ALA A 364 -7.56 19.78 -2.36
C ALA A 364 -7.32 18.97 -3.65
N PHE A 365 -6.35 19.38 -4.49
CA PHE A 365 -5.95 18.59 -5.66
C PHE A 365 -5.46 17.20 -5.24
N PHE A 366 -4.55 17.13 -4.27
CA PHE A 366 -3.99 15.86 -3.79
C PHE A 366 -5.00 15.01 -3.01
N GLU A 367 -5.91 15.65 -2.26
CA GLU A 367 -7.02 14.97 -1.60
C GLU A 367 -7.97 14.35 -2.63
N THR A 368 -8.30 15.07 -3.70
CA THR A 368 -9.16 14.57 -4.79
C THR A 368 -8.52 13.37 -5.49
N CYS A 369 -7.20 13.40 -5.73
CA CYS A 369 -6.47 12.25 -6.27
C CYS A 369 -6.61 11.01 -5.37
N TYR A 370 -6.52 11.20 -4.05
CA TYR A 370 -6.70 10.11 -3.09
C TYR A 370 -8.14 9.56 -3.09
N GLU A 371 -9.15 10.43 -3.13
CA GLU A 371 -10.55 10.03 -3.24
C GLU A 371 -10.79 9.19 -4.50
N GLN A 372 -10.27 9.64 -5.65
CA GLN A 372 -10.37 8.93 -6.92
C GLN A 372 -9.66 7.57 -6.87
N HIS A 373 -8.49 7.47 -6.23
CA HIS A 373 -7.77 6.22 -6.06
C HIS A 373 -8.59 5.16 -5.31
N ILE A 374 -9.22 5.54 -4.20
CA ILE A 374 -10.10 4.64 -3.44
C ILE A 374 -11.33 4.26 -4.26
N ALA A 375 -11.98 5.24 -4.92
CA ALA A 375 -13.13 4.97 -5.77
C ALA A 375 -12.78 4.01 -6.93
N GLN A 376 -11.63 4.19 -7.58
CA GLN A 376 -11.17 3.31 -8.65
C GLN A 376 -10.93 1.87 -8.19
N LYS A 377 -10.34 1.66 -7.00
CA LYS A 377 -10.18 0.31 -6.42
C LYS A 377 -11.53 -0.39 -6.27
N VAL A 378 -12.53 0.31 -5.73
CA VAL A 378 -13.90 -0.21 -5.53
C VAL A 378 -14.60 -0.47 -6.86
N ILE A 379 -14.57 0.48 -7.79
CA ILE A 379 -15.23 0.36 -9.10
C ILE A 379 -14.60 -0.76 -9.94
N LYS A 380 -13.28 -0.93 -9.89
CA LYS A 380 -12.59 -2.05 -10.54
C LYS A 380 -13.08 -3.39 -10.00
N ARG A 381 -13.29 -3.51 -8.68
CA ARG A 381 -13.87 -4.72 -8.07
C ARG A 381 -15.32 -4.95 -8.47
N LEU A 382 -16.12 -3.89 -8.61
CA LEU A 382 -17.52 -3.95 -9.04
C LEU A 382 -17.70 -4.55 -10.46
N ALA A 383 -16.66 -4.51 -11.30
CA ALA A 383 -16.69 -5.11 -12.63
C ALA A 383 -16.88 -6.64 -12.60
N GLN A 384 -16.37 -7.33 -11.58
CA GLN A 384 -16.43 -8.80 -11.49
C GLN A 384 -17.86 -9.31 -11.23
N PRO A 385 -18.60 -8.83 -10.20
CA PRO A 385 -19.99 -9.21 -10.00
C PRO A 385 -20.86 -9.05 -11.25
N TYR A 386 -20.67 -7.96 -11.99
CA TYR A 386 -21.43 -7.70 -13.20
C TYR A 386 -21.11 -8.72 -14.30
N LYS A 387 -19.83 -9.08 -14.50
CA LYS A 387 -19.43 -10.10 -15.48
C LYS A 387 -20.08 -11.45 -15.17
N ASP A 388 -20.10 -11.85 -13.90
CA ASP A 388 -20.57 -13.18 -13.46
C ASP A 388 -22.08 -13.39 -13.67
N ILE A 389 -22.84 -12.31 -13.78
CA ILE A 389 -24.30 -12.34 -13.97
C ILE A 389 -24.73 -11.83 -15.34
N LYS A 390 -23.81 -11.25 -16.13
CA LYS A 390 -24.12 -10.61 -17.43
C LYS A 390 -24.89 -11.54 -18.35
N GLU A 391 -24.48 -12.81 -18.43
CA GLU A 391 -25.15 -13.82 -19.27
C GLU A 391 -26.58 -14.14 -18.81
N ARG A 392 -26.84 -14.10 -17.49
CA ARG A 392 -28.17 -14.34 -16.91
C ARG A 392 -29.14 -13.17 -17.09
N ILE A 393 -28.59 -11.96 -17.24
CA ILE A 393 -29.34 -10.69 -17.28
C ILE A 393 -29.50 -10.17 -18.72
N ALA A 394 -28.70 -10.64 -19.68
CA ALA A 394 -28.68 -10.17 -21.07
C ALA A 394 -29.97 -10.45 -21.89
N THR A 395 -31.03 -10.99 -21.29
CA THR A 395 -32.30 -11.29 -21.97
C THR A 395 -33.12 -10.06 -22.31
N THR A 396 -32.87 -8.90 -21.67
CA THR A 396 -33.54 -7.63 -22.02
C THR A 396 -32.55 -6.45 -22.07
N PRO A 397 -32.70 -5.50 -23.03
CA PRO A 397 -31.79 -4.37 -23.21
C PRO A 397 -31.63 -3.48 -21.97
N ASP A 398 -32.71 -3.32 -21.20
CA ASP A 398 -32.79 -2.44 -20.02
C ASP A 398 -32.51 -3.16 -18.70
N ALA A 399 -32.10 -4.43 -18.75
CA ALA A 399 -31.88 -5.22 -17.55
C ALA A 399 -30.72 -4.65 -16.71
N LYS A 400 -30.97 -4.56 -15.40
CA LYS A 400 -30.00 -4.10 -14.39
C LYS A 400 -29.66 -5.23 -13.43
N ALA A 401 -28.39 -5.31 -13.07
CA ALA A 401 -27.96 -6.12 -11.95
C ALA A 401 -28.52 -5.55 -10.64
N LYS A 402 -29.19 -6.38 -9.85
CA LYS A 402 -29.71 -6.02 -8.53
C LYS A 402 -28.77 -6.50 -7.44
N TYR A 403 -28.26 -5.60 -6.61
CA TYR A 403 -27.35 -5.93 -5.52
C TYR A 403 -27.95 -5.52 -4.17
N LEU A 404 -27.81 -6.38 -3.16
CA LEU A 404 -28.07 -6.02 -1.77
C LEU A 404 -26.75 -5.60 -1.12
N LEU A 405 -26.70 -4.46 -0.44
CA LEU A 405 -25.51 -3.95 0.24
C LEU A 405 -25.76 -3.89 1.76
N GLY A 406 -24.94 -4.59 2.54
CA GLY A 406 -25.00 -4.50 4.00
C GLY A 406 -24.42 -3.18 4.54
N LEU A 407 -25.19 -2.47 5.37
CA LEU A 407 -24.80 -1.23 6.04
C LEU A 407 -24.70 -1.44 7.56
N SER A 408 -23.50 -1.23 8.10
CA SER A 408 -23.23 -1.36 9.55
C SER A 408 -23.10 -0.01 10.28
N PHE A 409 -23.28 1.11 9.56
CA PHE A 409 -22.89 2.46 9.98
C PHE A 409 -21.40 2.66 10.36
N GLY A 410 -20.57 1.61 10.31
CA GLY A 410 -19.12 1.75 10.43
C GLY A 410 -18.49 2.45 9.20
N PRO A 411 -17.25 2.95 9.34
CA PRO A 411 -16.57 3.75 8.33
C PRO A 411 -16.45 3.05 6.98
N SER A 412 -16.25 1.72 6.97
CA SER A 412 -16.10 0.95 5.73
C SER A 412 -17.41 0.85 4.94
N SER A 413 -18.53 0.47 5.59
CA SER A 413 -19.82 0.41 4.90
C SER A 413 -20.33 1.79 4.50
N ALA A 414 -20.13 2.81 5.33
CA ALA A 414 -20.52 4.19 5.03
C ALA A 414 -19.77 4.74 3.81
N SER A 415 -18.45 4.53 3.76
CA SER A 415 -17.62 4.94 2.62
C SER A 415 -17.98 4.18 1.34
N LEU A 416 -18.33 2.89 1.44
CA LEU A 416 -18.76 2.11 0.29
C LEU A 416 -20.08 2.65 -0.30
N VAL A 417 -21.05 3.03 0.54
CA VAL A 417 -22.28 3.71 0.10
C VAL A 417 -21.93 5.01 -0.64
N GLN A 418 -21.07 5.86 -0.08
CA GLN A 418 -20.63 7.11 -0.72
C GLN A 418 -19.98 6.88 -2.09
N VAL A 419 -19.08 5.89 -2.20
CA VAL A 419 -18.40 5.57 -3.47
C VAL A 419 -19.39 5.09 -4.53
N LEU A 420 -20.34 4.23 -4.15
CA LEU A 420 -21.34 3.70 -5.09
C LEU A 420 -22.34 4.78 -5.51
N ASP A 421 -22.79 5.64 -4.61
CA ASP A 421 -23.65 6.77 -4.93
C ASP A 421 -22.96 7.71 -5.93
N ASN A 422 -21.71 8.11 -5.66
CA ASN A 422 -20.93 8.95 -6.56
C ASN A 422 -20.73 8.32 -7.94
N ASN A 423 -20.51 7.00 -8.00
CA ASN A 423 -20.39 6.28 -9.27
C ASN A 423 -21.73 6.29 -10.04
N LEU A 424 -22.85 6.01 -9.36
CA LEU A 424 -24.19 6.05 -9.95
C LEU A 424 -24.54 7.45 -10.45
N GLN A 425 -24.24 8.49 -9.66
CA GLN A 425 -24.43 9.88 -10.05
C GLN A 425 -23.57 10.23 -11.26
N GLY A 426 -22.27 9.89 -11.25
CA GLY A 426 -21.36 10.14 -12.36
C GLY A 426 -21.75 9.43 -13.66
N LEU A 427 -22.35 8.23 -13.58
CA LEU A 427 -22.92 7.55 -14.75
C LEU A 427 -24.15 8.30 -15.29
N LYS A 428 -25.04 8.79 -14.41
CA LYS A 428 -26.22 9.58 -14.81
C LYS A 428 -25.82 10.91 -15.44
N ASP A 429 -24.90 11.65 -14.82
CA ASP A 429 -24.45 12.96 -15.30
C ASP A 429 -23.79 12.88 -16.68
N LYS A 430 -23.04 11.79 -16.94
CA LYS A 430 -22.41 11.53 -18.24
C LYS A 430 -23.36 10.88 -19.25
N ASN A 431 -24.63 10.70 -18.91
CA ASN A 431 -25.63 9.98 -19.72
C ASN A 431 -25.15 8.58 -20.17
N LEU A 432 -24.40 7.89 -19.29
CA LEU A 432 -23.90 6.54 -19.50
C LEU A 432 -24.91 5.51 -18.97
N ARG A 433 -24.88 4.29 -19.54
CA ARG A 433 -25.76 3.20 -19.10
C ARG A 433 -25.50 2.85 -17.63
N VAL A 434 -26.54 2.97 -16.80
CA VAL A 434 -26.56 2.45 -15.43
C VAL A 434 -26.93 0.96 -15.47
N ALA A 435 -25.91 0.10 -15.36
CA ALA A 435 -26.06 -1.34 -15.53
C ALA A 435 -26.45 -2.10 -14.23
N TYR A 436 -26.60 -1.40 -13.11
CA TYR A 436 -26.92 -1.99 -11.82
C TYR A 436 -27.74 -1.05 -10.92
N GLU A 437 -28.42 -1.62 -9.93
CA GLU A 437 -29.09 -0.94 -8.84
C GLU A 437 -28.66 -1.56 -7.50
N VAL A 438 -28.64 -0.74 -6.46
CA VAL A 438 -28.20 -1.13 -5.11
C VAL A 438 -29.34 -0.89 -4.13
N HIS A 439 -29.67 -1.93 -3.36
CA HIS A 439 -30.57 -1.88 -2.22
C HIS A 439 -29.75 -2.03 -0.94
N VAL A 440 -29.69 -0.97 -0.14
CA VAL A 440 -28.89 -0.90 1.09
C VAL A 440 -29.74 -1.34 2.27
N VAL A 441 -29.24 -2.30 3.05
CA VAL A 441 -29.94 -2.82 4.22
C VAL A 441 -29.08 -2.63 5.45
N HIS A 442 -29.63 -1.95 6.46
CA HIS A 442 -29.10 -1.94 7.81
C HIS A 442 -29.84 -2.98 8.66
N ILE A 443 -29.10 -3.83 9.37
CA ILE A 443 -29.68 -4.70 10.40
C ILE A 443 -29.53 -4.00 11.74
N ASP A 444 -30.65 -3.59 12.34
CA ASP A 444 -30.67 -2.91 13.63
C ASP A 444 -30.41 -3.95 14.74
N THR A 445 -29.20 -3.90 15.29
CA THR A 445 -28.72 -4.81 16.34
C THR A 445 -28.97 -4.26 17.74
N ASP A 446 -29.50 -3.04 17.88
CA ASP A 446 -29.80 -2.46 19.18
C ASP A 446 -31.08 -3.05 19.77
N LEU A 447 -30.92 -3.85 20.82
CA LEU A 447 -32.02 -4.48 21.56
C LEU A 447 -32.37 -3.73 22.85
N SER A 448 -31.74 -2.58 23.13
CA SER A 448 -31.89 -1.85 24.40
C SER A 448 -33.27 -1.20 24.57
N GLY A 449 -33.92 -0.79 23.47
CA GLY A 449 -35.25 -0.18 23.46
C GLY A 449 -36.43 -1.14 23.65
N ALA A 450 -36.18 -2.45 23.75
CA ALA A 450 -37.22 -3.50 23.69
C ALA A 450 -38.23 -3.51 24.86
N GLY A 451 -38.03 -2.69 25.89
CA GLY A 451 -38.90 -2.60 27.08
C GLY A 451 -39.78 -1.36 27.19
N LEU A 452 -39.71 -0.40 26.24
CA LEU A 452 -40.47 0.85 26.30
C LEU A 452 -41.73 0.75 25.43
N THR A 453 -42.91 0.83 26.06
CA THR A 453 -44.24 0.70 25.44
C THR A 453 -44.72 1.91 24.63
N SER A 454 -43.86 2.89 24.34
CA SER A 454 -44.24 4.08 23.56
C SER A 454 -43.87 3.92 22.08
N SER A 455 -44.85 3.58 21.27
CA SER A 455 -44.79 3.35 19.82
C SER A 455 -44.55 4.60 18.95
N THR A 456 -43.94 5.66 19.50
CA THR A 456 -43.80 6.97 18.82
C THR A 456 -42.38 7.50 18.69
N GLU A 457 -41.36 6.85 19.26
CA GLU A 457 -39.97 7.26 19.06
C GLU A 457 -39.32 6.40 17.96
N THR A 458 -38.93 7.05 16.86
CA THR A 458 -38.14 6.45 15.78
C THR A 458 -36.81 5.94 16.34
N SER A 459 -36.45 4.67 16.09
CA SER A 459 -35.19 4.10 16.62
C SER A 459 -33.97 4.94 16.22
N ALA A 460 -32.92 4.96 17.03
CA ALA A 460 -31.70 5.71 16.72
C ALA A 460 -31.12 5.31 15.35
N ALA A 461 -31.17 4.03 15.00
CA ALA A 461 -30.80 3.50 13.70
C ALA A 461 -31.67 4.08 12.57
N SER A 462 -32.98 4.20 12.79
CA SER A 462 -33.91 4.81 11.81
C SER A 462 -33.58 6.28 11.57
N GLN A 463 -33.25 7.04 12.61
CA GLN A 463 -32.87 8.45 12.48
C GLN A 463 -31.59 8.63 11.67
N VAL A 464 -30.60 7.76 11.88
CA VAL A 464 -29.37 7.77 11.06
C VAL A 464 -29.68 7.36 9.63
N LEU A 465 -30.50 6.34 9.41
CA LEU A 465 -30.86 5.87 8.08
C LEU A 465 -31.59 6.96 7.26
N GLU A 466 -32.43 7.79 7.88
CA GLU A 466 -33.06 8.93 7.17
C GLU A 466 -32.01 9.91 6.64
N LYS A 467 -30.95 10.21 7.42
CA LYS A 467 -29.82 11.03 6.93
C LYS A 467 -29.10 10.37 5.74
N TYR A 468 -28.98 9.05 5.74
CA TYR A 468 -28.43 8.31 4.59
C TYR A 468 -29.33 8.44 3.35
N LYS A 469 -30.65 8.27 3.50
CA LYS A 469 -31.62 8.42 2.40
C LYS A 469 -31.61 9.82 1.80
N GLU A 470 -31.53 10.85 2.65
CA GLU A 470 -31.42 12.25 2.21
C GLU A 470 -30.14 12.50 1.41
N ARG A 471 -29.02 11.92 1.85
CA ARG A 471 -27.70 12.17 1.26
C ARG A 471 -27.41 11.33 0.02
N PHE A 472 -27.97 10.13 -0.10
CA PHE A 472 -27.65 9.17 -1.15
C PHE A 472 -28.92 8.74 -1.92
N PRO A 473 -29.52 9.65 -2.71
CA PRO A 473 -30.80 9.42 -3.36
C PRO A 473 -30.74 8.41 -4.53
N ASN A 474 -29.53 7.97 -4.94
CA ASN A 474 -29.38 7.05 -6.07
C ASN A 474 -29.57 5.58 -5.67
N MET A 475 -29.78 5.27 -4.40
CA MET A 475 -29.94 3.92 -3.86
C MET A 475 -31.19 3.82 -3.00
N SER A 476 -31.81 2.65 -2.97
CA SER A 476 -32.92 2.38 -2.03
C SER A 476 -32.35 1.88 -0.70
N MET A 477 -32.98 2.23 0.42
CA MET A 477 -32.46 1.87 1.74
C MET A 477 -33.56 1.47 2.71
N GLU A 478 -33.32 0.44 3.51
CA GLU A 478 -34.21 -0.01 4.59
C GLU A 478 -33.45 -0.43 5.86
N SER A 479 -34.16 -0.39 6.99
CA SER A 479 -33.69 -0.91 8.27
C SER A 479 -34.54 -2.11 8.64
N VAL A 480 -33.90 -3.21 9.01
CA VAL A 480 -34.55 -4.46 9.42
C VAL A 480 -34.13 -4.78 10.86
N PRO A 481 -35.06 -4.99 11.80
CA PRO A 481 -34.69 -5.31 13.18
C PRO A 481 -34.09 -6.72 13.27
N LEU A 482 -33.09 -6.91 14.13
CA LEU A 482 -32.47 -8.21 14.36
C LEU A 482 -33.49 -9.29 14.78
N SER A 483 -34.60 -8.90 15.40
CA SER A 483 -35.70 -9.79 15.79
C SER A 483 -36.36 -10.53 14.62
N ASP A 484 -36.26 -10.01 13.39
CA ASP A 484 -36.77 -10.68 12.20
C ASP A 484 -36.02 -11.99 11.92
N ALA A 485 -34.85 -12.18 12.56
CA ALA A 485 -34.12 -13.44 12.50
C ALA A 485 -34.99 -14.61 12.97
N LEU A 486 -35.91 -14.42 13.93
CA LEU A 486 -36.81 -15.47 14.43
C LEU A 486 -37.73 -16.06 13.35
N ALA A 487 -37.92 -15.36 12.22
CA ALA A 487 -38.69 -15.84 11.08
C ALA A 487 -37.84 -16.62 10.05
N LEU A 488 -36.52 -16.71 10.24
CA LEU A 488 -35.64 -17.44 9.35
C LEU A 488 -35.89 -18.95 9.41
N ASP A 489 -35.83 -19.55 8.24
CA ASP A 489 -35.78 -20.98 7.96
C ASP A 489 -34.35 -21.46 7.65
N THR A 490 -33.38 -20.54 7.57
CA THR A 490 -31.96 -20.87 7.34
C THR A 490 -31.21 -21.26 8.61
N ILE A 491 -31.90 -21.35 9.74
CA ILE A 491 -31.38 -21.77 11.05
C ILE A 491 -32.35 -22.81 11.61
N ASP A 492 -31.82 -23.95 12.06
CA ASP A 492 -32.58 -24.87 12.90
C ASP A 492 -32.59 -24.34 14.33
N TRP A 493 -33.68 -23.69 14.70
CA TRP A 493 -33.86 -23.08 16.02
C TRP A 493 -33.86 -24.07 17.19
N SER A 494 -33.95 -25.39 16.92
CA SER A 494 -33.87 -26.42 17.98
C SER A 494 -32.48 -26.53 18.61
N VAL A 495 -31.43 -26.04 17.93
CA VAL A 495 -30.05 -26.09 18.42
C VAL A 495 -29.68 -24.92 19.33
N LEU A 496 -30.53 -23.90 19.41
CA LEU A 496 -30.30 -22.69 20.20
C LEU A 496 -31.05 -22.75 21.55
N PRO A 497 -30.64 -21.97 22.56
CA PRO A 497 -31.40 -21.82 23.79
C PRO A 497 -32.89 -21.55 23.55
N ALA A 498 -33.74 -22.19 24.36
CA ALA A 498 -35.19 -22.11 24.21
C ALA A 498 -35.69 -20.65 24.24
N LEU A 499 -36.51 -20.30 23.25
CA LEU A 499 -37.10 -18.97 23.13
C LEU A 499 -38.24 -18.79 24.14
N GLN A 500 -38.28 -17.64 24.79
CA GLN A 500 -39.37 -17.23 25.69
C GLN A 500 -40.52 -16.66 24.86
N THR A 501 -41.37 -17.53 24.32
CA THR A 501 -42.41 -17.17 23.33
C THR A 501 -43.48 -16.21 23.83
N ASP A 502 -43.53 -15.97 25.14
CA ASP A 502 -44.38 -15.00 25.81
C ASP A 502 -43.87 -13.55 25.72
N LEU A 503 -42.58 -13.35 25.36
CA LEU A 503 -41.97 -12.03 25.22
C LEU A 503 -42.08 -11.47 23.80
N THR A 504 -41.85 -10.15 23.65
CA THR A 504 -41.75 -9.53 22.32
C THR A 504 -40.55 -10.10 21.54
N PRO A 505 -40.60 -10.13 20.19
CA PRO A 505 -39.49 -10.68 19.37
C PRO A 505 -38.11 -10.12 19.72
N ALA A 506 -38.00 -8.82 20.00
CA ALA A 506 -36.74 -8.19 20.41
C ALA A 506 -36.24 -8.68 21.77
N LEU A 507 -37.15 -8.84 22.75
CA LEU A 507 -36.82 -9.41 24.06
C LEU A 507 -36.46 -10.89 23.98
N GLN A 508 -37.08 -11.65 23.06
CA GLN A 508 -36.72 -13.05 22.81
C GLN A 508 -35.28 -13.18 22.31
N VAL A 509 -34.89 -12.39 21.31
CA VAL A 509 -33.51 -12.39 20.80
C VAL A 509 -32.53 -11.92 21.87
N LYS A 510 -32.90 -10.91 22.66
CA LYS A 510 -32.07 -10.44 23.79
C LYS A 510 -31.83 -11.54 24.82
N GLY A 511 -32.90 -12.21 25.27
CA GLY A 511 -32.82 -13.31 26.23
C GLY A 511 -32.02 -14.50 25.68
N LEU A 512 -32.18 -14.81 24.39
CA LEU A 512 -31.39 -15.82 23.70
C LEU A 512 -29.88 -15.50 23.75
N LEU A 513 -29.50 -14.27 23.38
CA LEU A 513 -28.09 -13.85 23.42
C LEU A 513 -27.55 -13.84 24.86
N GLU A 514 -28.35 -13.37 25.83
CA GLU A 514 -27.96 -13.35 27.25
C GLU A 514 -27.75 -14.76 27.83
N ALA A 515 -28.43 -15.77 27.31
CA ALA A 515 -28.27 -17.17 27.70
C ALA A 515 -26.98 -17.83 27.18
N LEU A 516 -26.26 -17.20 26.24
CA LEU A 516 -25.03 -17.75 25.68
C LEU A 516 -23.85 -17.67 26.66
N PRO A 517 -22.91 -18.63 26.60
CA PRO A 517 -21.93 -18.87 27.66
C PRO A 517 -20.83 -17.80 27.78
N SER A 518 -20.57 -17.02 26.73
CA SER A 518 -19.48 -16.04 26.71
C SER A 518 -19.78 -14.79 25.87
N VAL A 519 -18.98 -13.73 26.05
CA VAL A 519 -19.05 -12.52 25.21
C VAL A 519 -18.77 -12.86 23.74
N THR A 520 -17.76 -13.68 23.48
CA THR A 520 -17.47 -14.21 22.13
C THR A 520 -18.66 -14.93 21.53
N SER A 521 -19.34 -15.79 22.30
CA SER A 521 -20.54 -16.48 21.85
C SER A 521 -21.63 -15.50 21.43
N ARG A 522 -21.86 -14.45 22.23
CA ARG A 522 -22.87 -13.41 21.93
C ARG A 522 -22.56 -12.67 20.63
N VAL A 523 -21.31 -12.23 20.47
CA VAL A 523 -20.84 -11.53 19.26
C VAL A 523 -20.92 -12.43 18.04
N ASP A 524 -20.48 -13.69 18.16
CA ASP A 524 -20.50 -14.67 17.06
C ASP A 524 -21.93 -15.00 16.62
N ILE A 525 -22.82 -15.35 17.55
CA ILE A 525 -24.23 -15.64 17.23
C ILE A 525 -24.91 -14.41 16.63
N MET A 526 -24.72 -13.21 17.19
CA MET A 526 -25.28 -11.99 16.62
C MET A 526 -24.79 -11.75 15.17
N ARG A 527 -23.49 -11.94 14.90
CA ARG A 527 -22.95 -11.85 13.53
C ARG A 527 -23.59 -12.87 12.59
N LEU A 528 -23.82 -14.10 13.05
CA LEU A 528 -24.50 -15.12 12.24
C LEU A 528 -25.94 -14.71 11.93
N LEU A 529 -26.71 -14.25 12.93
CA LEU A 529 -28.08 -13.77 12.71
C LEU A 529 -28.12 -12.64 11.66
N VAL A 530 -27.22 -11.65 11.76
CA VAL A 530 -27.06 -10.58 10.76
C VAL A 530 -26.77 -11.16 9.37
N ARG A 531 -25.83 -12.11 9.26
CA ARG A 531 -25.47 -12.74 7.98
C ARG A 531 -26.65 -13.49 7.37
N HIS A 532 -27.37 -14.29 8.16
CA HIS A 532 -28.53 -15.04 7.69
C HIS A 532 -29.66 -14.11 7.22
N LEU A 533 -29.91 -13.01 7.95
CA LEU A 533 -30.86 -11.97 7.53
C LEU A 533 -30.47 -11.37 6.18
N LEU A 534 -29.22 -10.92 6.00
CA LEU A 534 -28.76 -10.33 4.75
C LEU A 534 -28.87 -11.31 3.57
N LEU A 535 -28.51 -12.59 3.76
CA LEU A 535 -28.64 -13.62 2.73
C LEU A 535 -30.10 -13.91 2.38
N SER A 536 -30.97 -14.05 3.39
CA SER A 536 -32.40 -14.30 3.18
C SER A 536 -33.10 -13.12 2.50
N LEU A 537 -32.79 -11.88 2.90
CA LEU A 537 -33.31 -10.66 2.26
C LEU A 537 -32.84 -10.56 0.81
N ALA A 538 -31.57 -10.86 0.53
CA ALA A 538 -31.04 -10.80 -0.83
C ALA A 538 -31.73 -11.82 -1.75
N LEU A 539 -32.00 -13.03 -1.25
CA LEU A 539 -32.78 -14.04 -1.99
C LEU A 539 -34.24 -13.61 -2.18
N LYS A 540 -34.92 -13.17 -1.12
CA LYS A 540 -36.33 -12.75 -1.17
C LYS A 540 -36.57 -11.56 -2.09
N SER A 541 -35.64 -10.61 -2.13
CA SER A 541 -35.70 -9.42 -2.99
C SER A 541 -35.24 -9.67 -4.43
N GLY A 542 -34.87 -10.92 -4.78
CA GLY A 542 -34.40 -11.27 -6.12
C GLY A 542 -33.08 -10.58 -6.49
N CYS A 543 -32.23 -10.31 -5.50
CA CYS A 543 -30.91 -9.76 -5.73
C CYS A 543 -29.98 -10.83 -6.33
N HIS A 544 -29.12 -10.41 -7.24
CA HIS A 544 -28.17 -11.30 -7.92
C HIS A 544 -26.92 -11.55 -7.07
N ALA A 545 -26.60 -10.65 -6.15
CA ALA A 545 -25.49 -10.78 -5.23
C ALA A 545 -25.65 -9.92 -3.97
N LEU A 546 -25.03 -10.38 -2.87
CA LEU A 546 -24.81 -9.64 -1.63
C LEU A 546 -23.43 -8.96 -1.68
N MET A 547 -23.38 -7.67 -1.41
CA MET A 547 -22.19 -6.84 -1.33
C MET A 547 -21.90 -6.48 0.12
N LEU A 548 -20.64 -6.62 0.54
CA LEU A 548 -20.19 -6.28 1.88
C LEU A 548 -18.99 -5.34 1.83
N GLY A 549 -18.97 -4.38 2.76
CA GLY A 549 -17.92 -3.36 2.91
C GLY A 549 -16.71 -3.81 3.73
N CYS A 550 -16.27 -5.07 3.63
CA CYS A 550 -15.11 -5.53 4.39
C CYS A 550 -13.80 -5.09 3.72
N THR A 551 -12.96 -4.38 4.46
CA THR A 551 -11.59 -4.01 4.06
C THR A 551 -10.68 -5.23 4.03
N THR A 552 -9.48 -5.10 3.44
CA THR A 552 -8.43 -6.14 3.55
C THR A 552 -8.18 -6.52 5.00
N THR A 553 -8.13 -5.54 5.90
CA THR A 553 -7.94 -5.70 7.34
C THR A 553 -9.08 -6.48 7.98
N ALA A 554 -10.32 -6.10 7.71
CA ALA A 554 -11.50 -6.76 8.26
C ALA A 554 -11.61 -8.21 7.78
N LEU A 555 -11.18 -8.51 6.54
CA LEU A 555 -11.13 -9.88 6.02
C LEU A 555 -10.02 -10.71 6.68
N ALA A 556 -8.88 -10.10 7.00
CA ALA A 556 -7.80 -10.77 7.73
C ALA A 556 -8.23 -11.11 9.17
N GLU A 557 -8.85 -10.15 9.86
CA GLU A 557 -9.48 -10.33 11.17
C GLU A 557 -10.50 -11.47 11.14
N LEU A 558 -11.43 -11.42 10.19
CA LEU A 558 -12.46 -12.43 10.06
C LEU A 558 -11.86 -13.81 9.80
N THR A 559 -10.83 -13.90 8.96
CA THR A 559 -10.12 -15.16 8.68
C THR A 559 -9.58 -15.79 9.96
N LEU A 560 -8.86 -15.01 10.78
CA LEU A 560 -8.29 -15.53 12.02
C LEU A 560 -9.35 -15.77 13.10
N ALA A 561 -10.38 -14.92 13.18
CA ALA A 561 -11.49 -15.11 14.12
C ALA A 561 -12.25 -16.41 13.83
N GLU A 562 -12.64 -16.66 12.57
CA GLU A 562 -13.31 -17.92 12.19
C GLU A 562 -12.41 -19.13 12.48
N THR A 563 -11.11 -19.04 12.18
CA THR A 563 -10.16 -20.11 12.44
C THR A 563 -10.01 -20.38 13.94
N ALA A 564 -9.88 -19.34 14.76
CA ALA A 564 -9.76 -19.43 16.21
C ALA A 564 -11.01 -20.00 16.87
N LYS A 565 -12.20 -19.72 16.30
CA LYS A 565 -13.47 -20.34 16.71
C LYS A 565 -13.64 -21.77 16.20
N GLY A 566 -12.65 -22.33 15.49
CA GLY A 566 -12.72 -23.69 14.97
C GLY A 566 -13.62 -23.84 13.73
N ARG A 567 -13.80 -22.76 12.96
CA ARG A 567 -14.52 -22.74 11.67
C ARG A 567 -13.56 -22.64 10.48
N GLY A 568 -12.38 -23.25 10.59
CA GLY A 568 -11.34 -23.22 9.56
C GLY A 568 -11.85 -23.72 8.20
N PHE A 569 -12.65 -24.78 8.20
CA PHE A 569 -13.28 -25.32 6.99
C PHE A 569 -14.19 -24.28 6.31
N ALA A 570 -14.99 -23.52 7.08
CA ALA A 570 -15.95 -22.56 6.54
C ALA A 570 -15.33 -21.25 6.01
N VAL A 571 -14.04 -20.98 6.31
CA VAL A 571 -13.34 -19.74 5.93
C VAL A 571 -13.53 -19.35 4.45
N PRO A 572 -13.41 -20.24 3.44
CA PRO A 572 -13.48 -19.87 2.02
C PRO A 572 -14.83 -19.27 1.61
N TRP A 573 -15.92 -19.66 2.28
CA TRP A 573 -17.28 -19.10 2.09
C TRP A 573 -17.53 -17.85 2.92
N GLN A 574 -16.80 -17.68 4.02
CA GLN A 574 -16.93 -16.52 4.90
C GLN A 574 -16.12 -15.32 4.40
N VAL A 575 -14.94 -15.53 3.79
CA VAL A 575 -14.03 -14.42 3.43
C VAL A 575 -13.73 -14.30 1.94
N GLY A 576 -14.14 -15.26 1.11
CA GLY A 576 -13.89 -15.28 -0.33
C GLY A 576 -15.04 -14.69 -1.16
N ASP A 577 -14.72 -14.11 -2.33
CA ASP A 577 -15.73 -13.70 -3.31
C ASP A 577 -16.35 -14.95 -3.99
N GLY A 578 -17.63 -14.91 -4.34
CA GLY A 578 -18.28 -15.92 -5.19
C GLY A 578 -19.54 -16.56 -4.58
N SER A 579 -19.99 -17.67 -5.18
CA SER A 579 -21.23 -18.37 -4.80
C SER A 579 -21.15 -18.98 -3.39
N VAL A 580 -22.16 -18.69 -2.57
CA VAL A 580 -22.33 -19.20 -1.21
C VAL A 580 -23.65 -20.01 -1.15
N PRO A 581 -23.61 -21.24 -0.59
CA PRO A 581 -24.83 -22.02 -0.38
C PRO A 581 -25.66 -21.42 0.76
N VAL A 582 -26.98 -21.45 0.60
CA VAL A 582 -27.96 -21.09 1.61
C VAL A 582 -28.89 -22.28 1.81
N THR A 583 -28.73 -22.94 2.94
CA THR A 583 -29.52 -24.12 3.30
C THR A 583 -30.70 -23.72 4.15
N THR A 584 -31.88 -24.28 3.86
CA THR A 584 -33.08 -24.14 4.69
C THR A 584 -33.35 -25.41 5.49
N PHE A 585 -33.90 -25.25 6.68
CA PHE A 585 -34.27 -26.29 7.63
C PHE A 585 -35.79 -26.26 7.82
N SER A 586 -36.45 -27.42 7.70
CA SER A 586 -37.88 -27.51 7.95
C SER A 586 -38.18 -27.31 9.44
N ARG A 587 -39.11 -26.38 9.75
CA ARG A 587 -39.66 -26.28 11.11
C ARG A 587 -40.46 -27.56 11.40
N GLN A 588 -40.10 -28.30 12.43
CA GLN A 588 -40.79 -29.54 12.81
C GLN A 588 -42.31 -29.33 12.87
N GLY A 589 -43.06 -30.17 12.13
CA GLY A 589 -44.40 -30.55 12.53
C GLY A 589 -44.29 -31.50 13.72
N ALA A 590 -45.25 -31.46 14.64
CA ALA A 590 -45.33 -32.43 15.72
C ALA A 590 -45.25 -33.87 15.15
N GLU A 591 -44.42 -34.71 15.77
CA GLU A 591 -44.14 -36.13 15.49
C GLU A 591 -42.88 -36.45 14.64
N GLY A 592 -41.74 -36.55 15.32
CA GLY A 592 -40.90 -37.76 15.32
C GLY A 592 -40.10 -38.17 14.07
N GLU A 593 -40.16 -37.47 12.94
CA GLU A 593 -39.33 -37.77 11.77
C GLU A 593 -38.08 -36.87 11.67
N VAL A 594 -36.95 -37.51 11.34
CA VAL A 594 -35.63 -36.87 11.16
C VAL A 594 -35.71 -35.87 10.01
N ALA A 595 -35.38 -34.60 10.28
CA ALA A 595 -35.44 -33.53 9.29
C ALA A 595 -34.47 -33.79 8.12
N GLU A 596 -34.97 -34.22 6.97
CA GLU A 596 -34.22 -34.18 5.72
C GLU A 596 -34.11 -32.72 5.23
N ALA A 597 -32.96 -32.08 5.41
CA ALA A 597 -32.69 -30.76 4.83
C ALA A 597 -32.57 -30.87 3.30
N LYS A 598 -33.50 -30.32 2.52
CA LYS A 598 -33.51 -30.56 1.05
C LYS A 598 -33.82 -29.38 0.12
N GLU A 599 -33.56 -28.14 0.52
CA GLU A 599 -33.45 -27.04 -0.47
C GLU A 599 -32.19 -26.19 -0.23
N LYS A 600 -31.18 -26.34 -1.12
CA LYS A 600 -29.98 -25.51 -1.15
C LYS A 600 -30.16 -24.45 -2.24
N ALA A 601 -30.40 -23.20 -1.86
CA ALA A 601 -30.28 -22.06 -2.75
C ALA A 601 -28.82 -21.60 -2.84
N THR A 602 -28.46 -20.81 -3.84
CA THR A 602 -27.12 -20.23 -3.97
C THR A 602 -27.20 -18.74 -4.26
N ILE A 603 -26.39 -17.93 -3.58
CA ILE A 603 -26.25 -16.50 -3.85
C ILE A 603 -24.77 -16.10 -3.83
N SER A 604 -24.37 -15.22 -4.73
CA SER A 604 -22.99 -14.72 -4.76
C SER A 604 -22.77 -13.64 -3.70
N VAL A 605 -21.65 -13.72 -2.99
CA VAL A 605 -21.21 -12.70 -2.02
C VAL A 605 -19.91 -12.07 -2.51
N TYR A 606 -19.79 -10.75 -2.44
CA TYR A 606 -18.58 -10.02 -2.83
C TYR A 606 -18.19 -8.96 -1.81
N TYR A 607 -16.88 -8.77 -1.66
CA TYR A 607 -16.28 -7.82 -0.73
C TYR A 607 -15.63 -6.67 -1.51
N LEU A 608 -16.39 -5.57 -1.70
CA LEU A 608 -15.98 -4.48 -2.60
C LEU A 608 -14.79 -3.65 -2.09
N LEU A 609 -14.49 -3.73 -0.78
CA LEU A 609 -13.33 -3.09 -0.15
C LEU A 609 -12.16 -4.06 0.08
N ARG A 610 -12.17 -5.27 -0.50
CA ARG A 610 -11.11 -6.29 -0.32
C ARG A 610 -9.69 -5.78 -0.58
N ASP A 611 -9.52 -4.82 -1.49
CA ASP A 611 -8.22 -4.25 -1.90
C ASP A 611 -7.92 -2.89 -1.25
N VAL A 612 -8.68 -2.52 -0.21
CA VAL A 612 -8.56 -1.27 0.56
C VAL A 612 -8.32 -1.61 2.03
N PHE A 613 -7.26 -1.06 2.63
CA PHE A 613 -6.96 -1.20 4.06
C PHE A 613 -7.87 -0.35 4.93
N ARG A 614 -7.97 -0.67 6.23
CA ARG A 614 -8.75 0.11 7.20
C ARG A 614 -8.25 1.54 7.30
N ARG A 615 -6.94 1.78 7.41
CA ARG A 615 -6.39 3.14 7.43
C ARG A 615 -6.71 3.92 6.15
N GLU A 616 -6.69 3.23 5.01
CA GLU A 616 -6.99 3.87 3.73
C GLU A 616 -8.44 4.39 3.69
N ILE A 617 -9.40 3.57 4.15
CA ILE A 617 -10.82 3.94 4.15
C ILE A 617 -11.18 4.96 5.24
N ILE A 618 -10.50 4.93 6.39
CA ILE A 618 -10.66 5.96 7.43
C ILE A 618 -10.15 7.31 6.92
N THR A 619 -9.00 7.31 6.24
CA THR A 619 -8.47 8.52 5.60
C THR A 619 -9.45 9.06 4.56
N TYR A 620 -9.96 8.18 3.69
CA TYR A 620 -10.98 8.54 2.71
C TYR A 620 -12.19 9.19 3.39
N ALA A 621 -12.71 8.59 4.46
CA ALA A 621 -13.86 9.11 5.19
C ALA A 621 -13.63 10.51 5.78
N GLY A 622 -12.40 10.82 6.18
CA GLY A 622 -11.99 12.13 6.68
C GLY A 622 -11.80 13.20 5.60
N LEU A 623 -11.59 12.81 4.34
CA LEU A 623 -11.36 13.73 3.22
C LEU A 623 -12.66 14.13 2.50
N ILE A 624 -13.63 13.21 2.44
CA ILE A 624 -14.86 13.40 1.68
C ILE A 624 -15.67 14.61 2.14
N LYS A 625 -16.15 15.38 1.17
CA LYS A 625 -17.06 16.51 1.37
C LYS A 625 -18.43 16.21 0.73
N PRO A 626 -19.56 16.45 1.44
CA PRO A 626 -19.65 16.90 2.84
C PRO A 626 -19.10 15.83 3.83
N PRO A 627 -18.68 16.21 5.06
CA PRO A 627 -18.12 15.26 6.01
C PRO A 627 -19.06 14.09 6.30
N MET A 628 -18.54 12.86 6.40
CA MET A 628 -19.35 11.65 6.71
C MET A 628 -19.51 11.38 8.20
N LYS A 629 -18.96 12.24 9.08
CA LYS A 629 -18.92 12.02 10.53
C LYS A 629 -20.30 11.77 11.15
N ASP A 630 -21.34 12.46 10.68
CA ASP A 630 -22.70 12.33 11.24
C ASP A 630 -23.43 11.06 10.77
N LEU A 631 -22.84 10.33 9.81
CA LEU A 631 -23.34 9.07 9.27
C LEU A 631 -22.59 7.85 9.82
N ILE A 632 -21.40 8.07 10.39
CA ILE A 632 -20.55 7.01 10.91
C ILE A 632 -20.82 6.87 12.40
N GLN A 633 -21.25 5.68 12.79
CA GLN A 633 -21.25 5.27 14.19
C GLN A 633 -20.00 4.43 14.39
N ASP A 634 -19.02 4.98 15.11
CA ASP A 634 -17.92 4.16 15.57
C ASP A 634 -18.52 3.01 16.39
N ALA A 635 -18.10 1.77 16.12
CA ALA A 635 -18.21 0.74 17.14
C ALA A 635 -17.52 1.37 18.36
N GLY A 636 -18.30 1.71 19.40
CA GLY A 636 -17.87 2.63 20.45
C GLY A 636 -16.46 2.29 20.94
N PRO A 637 -15.69 3.28 21.43
CA PRO A 637 -14.27 3.09 21.75
C PRO A 637 -14.14 1.80 22.55
N SER A 638 -13.51 0.79 21.97
CA SER A 638 -13.13 -0.41 22.69
C SER A 638 -12.32 0.12 23.86
N SER A 639 -12.94 0.15 25.03
CA SER A 639 -12.51 1.03 26.11
C SER A 639 -11.00 0.88 26.29
N SER A 640 -10.29 2.01 26.20
CA SER A 640 -8.86 2.08 26.50
C SER A 640 -8.56 1.74 27.96
N THR A 641 -9.58 1.37 28.73
CA THR A 641 -9.50 0.83 30.08
C THR A 641 -9.95 -0.63 30.05
N ILE A 642 -9.05 -1.53 29.61
CA ILE A 642 -9.25 -2.97 29.77
C ILE A 642 -9.28 -3.25 31.28
N VAL A 643 -10.47 -3.51 31.83
CA VAL A 643 -10.61 -3.91 33.23
C VAL A 643 -10.33 -5.43 33.39
N SER A 644 -10.52 -6.23 32.32
CA SER A 644 -10.20 -7.67 32.28
C SER A 644 -10.17 -8.25 30.86
N HIS A 645 -9.29 -9.23 30.60
CA HIS A 645 -9.29 -10.02 29.35
C HIS A 645 -10.54 -10.91 29.17
N LYS A 646 -11.29 -11.18 30.25
CA LYS A 646 -12.52 -12.01 30.20
C LYS A 646 -13.70 -11.33 29.50
N GLU A 647 -13.65 -10.01 29.32
CA GLU A 647 -14.74 -9.23 28.73
C GLU A 647 -14.54 -8.96 27.23
N LEU A 648 -13.44 -9.43 26.64
CA LEU A 648 -13.14 -9.25 25.21
C LEU A 648 -13.63 -10.45 24.40
N SER A 649 -14.27 -10.17 23.27
CA SER A 649 -14.56 -11.20 22.27
C SER A 649 -13.30 -11.56 21.48
N ILE A 650 -13.30 -12.72 20.81
CA ILE A 650 -12.23 -13.07 19.85
C ILE A 650 -12.15 -12.02 18.75
N GLU A 651 -13.29 -11.48 18.31
CA GLU A 651 -13.37 -10.40 17.34
C GLU A 651 -12.64 -9.14 17.82
N ASP A 652 -12.82 -8.73 19.08
CA ASP A 652 -12.12 -7.58 19.66
C ASP A 652 -10.61 -7.80 19.74
N VAL A 653 -10.20 -9.03 20.10
CA VAL A 653 -8.78 -9.41 20.15
C VAL A 653 -8.16 -9.33 18.75
N MET A 654 -8.85 -9.86 17.73
CA MET A 654 -8.37 -9.80 16.34
C MET A 654 -8.32 -8.37 15.82
N ALA A 655 -9.31 -7.54 16.11
CA ALA A 655 -9.35 -6.14 15.68
C ALA A 655 -8.15 -5.34 16.22
N ARG A 656 -7.81 -5.51 17.50
CA ARG A 656 -6.64 -4.87 18.12
C ARG A 656 -5.32 -5.39 17.57
N TYR A 657 -5.20 -6.71 17.41
CA TYR A 657 -4.01 -7.30 16.82
C TYR A 657 -3.73 -6.76 15.42
N PHE A 658 -4.76 -6.69 14.56
CA PHE A 658 -4.59 -6.21 13.19
C PHE A 658 -4.44 -4.69 13.07
N GLU A 659 -4.87 -3.91 14.06
CA GLU A 659 -4.56 -2.47 14.13
C GLU A 659 -3.04 -2.21 14.24
N GLU A 660 -2.35 -2.96 15.12
CA GLU A 660 -0.90 -2.88 15.29
C GLU A 660 -0.13 -3.50 14.11
N VAL A 661 -0.64 -4.62 13.58
CA VAL A 661 -0.01 -5.33 12.45
C VAL A 661 -0.13 -4.53 11.16
N GLU A 662 -1.25 -3.85 10.89
CA GLU A 662 -1.39 -3.01 9.70
C GLU A 662 -0.39 -1.84 9.70
N GLU A 663 -0.14 -1.25 10.88
CA GLU A 663 0.86 -0.20 11.06
C GLU A 663 2.28 -0.67 10.70
N SER A 664 2.66 -1.76 11.35
CA SER A 664 4.04 -2.22 11.38
C SER A 664 4.36 -3.09 10.17
N TYR A 665 3.43 -3.95 9.77
CA TYR A 665 3.61 -5.02 8.79
C TYR A 665 2.37 -5.21 7.89
N PRO A 666 1.98 -4.22 7.05
CA PRO A 666 0.79 -4.29 6.21
C PRO A 666 0.79 -5.48 5.23
N SER A 667 1.97 -6.00 4.88
CA SER A 667 2.12 -7.22 4.07
C SER A 667 1.57 -8.47 4.76
N VAL A 668 1.60 -8.55 6.09
CA VAL A 668 1.02 -9.66 6.88
C VAL A 668 -0.48 -9.70 6.68
N VAL A 669 -1.15 -8.56 6.78
CA VAL A 669 -2.60 -8.42 6.57
C VAL A 669 -2.98 -8.92 5.18
N ALA A 670 -2.28 -8.44 4.14
CA ALA A 670 -2.52 -8.87 2.76
C ALA A 670 -2.23 -10.37 2.54
N ASN A 671 -1.20 -10.92 3.20
CA ASN A 671 -0.86 -12.34 3.13
C ASN A 671 -1.96 -13.23 3.71
N VAL A 672 -2.58 -12.85 4.83
CA VAL A 672 -3.70 -13.61 5.40
C VAL A 672 -4.84 -13.71 4.38
N VAL A 673 -5.28 -12.58 3.82
CA VAL A 673 -6.39 -12.55 2.84
C VAL A 673 -6.05 -13.31 1.56
N ARG A 674 -4.81 -13.21 1.06
CA ARG A 674 -4.38 -13.99 -0.10
C ARG A 674 -4.34 -15.49 0.18
N THR A 675 -3.89 -15.88 1.37
CA THR A 675 -3.78 -17.28 1.74
C THR A 675 -5.17 -17.90 1.87
N SER A 676 -6.09 -17.20 2.54
CA SER A 676 -7.48 -17.66 2.62
C SER A 676 -8.19 -17.70 1.26
N ALA A 677 -7.82 -16.81 0.32
CA ALA A 677 -8.34 -16.85 -1.06
C ALA A 677 -7.86 -18.06 -1.90
N LYS A 678 -6.80 -18.76 -1.48
CA LYS A 678 -6.32 -19.98 -2.14
C LYS A 678 -7.02 -21.25 -1.65
N LEU A 679 -7.77 -21.16 -0.56
CA LEU A 679 -8.51 -22.30 -0.02
C LEU A 679 -9.65 -22.69 -0.97
N THR A 680 -9.84 -23.99 -1.16
CA THR A 680 -10.88 -24.55 -2.03
C THR A 680 -12.23 -24.53 -1.32
N ARG A 681 -13.30 -24.39 -2.12
CA ARG A 681 -14.68 -24.56 -1.65
C ARG A 681 -15.10 -25.99 -1.97
N GLU A 682 -15.01 -26.88 -0.99
CA GLU A 682 -15.44 -28.27 -1.13
C GLU A 682 -16.86 -28.43 -0.57
N ASN A 683 -17.82 -28.85 -1.39
CA ASN A 683 -19.23 -28.96 -1.01
C ASN A 683 -19.69 -30.39 -1.20
N ASP A 684 -19.34 -31.23 -0.23
CA ASP A 684 -19.58 -32.69 -0.27
C ASP A 684 -20.45 -33.19 0.91
N GLY A 685 -21.01 -32.29 1.73
CA GLY A 685 -21.61 -32.66 3.03
C GLY A 685 -22.93 -32.00 3.44
N ASP A 686 -23.40 -32.41 4.62
CA ASP A 686 -24.50 -31.79 5.37
C ASP A 686 -24.13 -30.36 5.79
N ALA A 687 -25.13 -29.48 5.87
CA ALA A 687 -24.92 -28.12 6.36
C ALA A 687 -25.11 -28.02 7.87
N CYS A 688 -24.28 -27.21 8.51
CA CYS A 688 -24.41 -26.85 9.92
C CYS A 688 -25.77 -26.17 10.18
N ALA A 689 -26.51 -26.70 11.14
CA ALA A 689 -27.82 -26.24 11.62
C ALA A 689 -27.90 -24.75 12.01
N LEU A 690 -26.79 -24.18 12.48
CA LEU A 690 -26.72 -22.77 12.89
C LEU A 690 -26.15 -21.83 11.81
N CYS A 691 -24.97 -22.10 11.27
CA CYS A 691 -24.29 -21.16 10.35
C CYS A 691 -24.52 -21.45 8.86
N GLY A 692 -25.20 -22.56 8.55
CA GLY A 692 -25.53 -22.99 7.18
C GLY A 692 -24.34 -23.45 6.34
N MET A 693 -23.12 -23.46 6.89
CA MET A 693 -21.90 -23.88 6.17
C MET A 693 -21.76 -25.40 6.19
N ASP A 694 -21.15 -25.96 5.15
CA ASP A 694 -20.93 -27.40 5.05
C ASP A 694 -20.04 -27.91 6.20
N LEU A 695 -20.33 -29.12 6.68
CA LEU A 695 -19.64 -29.79 7.78
C LEU A 695 -18.41 -30.56 7.27
N ASP A 696 -17.31 -30.49 8.02
CA ASP A 696 -16.12 -31.33 7.84
C ASP A 696 -16.16 -32.46 8.88
N GLU A 697 -16.85 -33.57 8.56
CA GLU A 697 -17.03 -34.65 9.54
C GLU A 697 -15.71 -35.22 10.07
N GLN A 698 -14.70 -35.31 9.20
CA GLN A 698 -13.40 -35.87 9.57
C GLN A 698 -12.59 -34.89 10.39
N GLY A 699 -12.59 -33.61 10.00
CA GLY A 699 -11.96 -32.54 10.77
C GLY A 699 -12.62 -32.32 12.11
N ASP A 700 -13.94 -32.23 12.17
CA ASP A 700 -14.71 -32.04 13.40
C ASP A 700 -14.45 -33.18 14.40
N ALA A 701 -14.46 -34.44 13.93
CA ALA A 701 -14.15 -35.60 14.79
C ALA A 701 -12.70 -35.58 15.29
N ARG A 702 -11.75 -35.17 14.44
CA ARG A 702 -10.34 -35.05 14.82
C ARG A 702 -10.11 -33.95 15.87
N TRP A 703 -10.68 -32.77 15.66
CA TRP A 703 -10.55 -31.65 16.59
C TRP A 703 -11.19 -31.97 17.95
N LYS A 704 -12.34 -32.65 17.96
CA LYS A 704 -12.98 -33.15 19.18
C LYS A 704 -12.07 -34.14 19.93
N GLY A 705 -11.40 -35.05 19.21
CA GLY A 705 -10.46 -36.01 19.80
C GLY A 705 -9.17 -35.39 20.34
N GLU A 706 -8.64 -34.33 19.71
CA GLU A 706 -7.39 -33.68 20.11
C GLU A 706 -7.56 -32.66 21.26
N ILE A 707 -8.70 -31.96 21.33
CA ILE A 707 -8.99 -30.93 22.35
C ILE A 707 -9.72 -31.50 23.58
N GLY A 708 -10.37 -32.67 23.44
CA GLY A 708 -11.15 -33.33 24.49
C GLY A 708 -12.62 -32.93 24.48
N GLU A 709 -13.51 -33.88 24.82
CA GLU A 709 -14.95 -33.65 25.02
C GLU A 709 -15.30 -33.67 26.50
N ASP A 710 -16.07 -32.68 26.98
CA ASP A 710 -16.69 -32.75 28.31
C ASP A 710 -17.86 -33.73 28.29
N SER A 711 -17.99 -34.57 29.33
CA SER A 711 -19.03 -35.60 29.38
C SER A 711 -20.47 -35.05 29.45
N ASP A 712 -20.64 -33.84 30.00
CA ASP A 712 -21.93 -33.14 30.10
C ASP A 712 -22.45 -32.65 28.74
N ASP A 713 -21.54 -32.40 27.79
CA ASP A 713 -21.86 -31.94 26.44
C ASP A 713 -22.64 -33.03 25.67
N ASN A 714 -22.32 -34.30 25.94
CA ASN A 714 -22.96 -35.45 25.29
C ASN A 714 -24.44 -35.62 25.65
N ASP A 715 -24.87 -35.20 26.84
CA ASP A 715 -26.28 -35.31 27.26
C ASP A 715 -27.14 -34.14 26.79
N ARG A 716 -26.57 -32.95 26.60
CA ARG A 716 -27.24 -31.81 25.92
C ARG A 716 -27.36 -32.06 24.40
N ARG A 717 -26.32 -32.64 23.78
CA ARG A 717 -26.28 -32.98 22.35
C ARG A 717 -27.31 -34.02 21.92
N LYS A 718 -27.66 -34.98 22.79
CA LYS A 718 -28.67 -36.02 22.49
C LYS A 718 -30.10 -35.47 22.33
N GLN A 719 -30.35 -34.19 22.66
CA GLN A 719 -31.67 -33.58 22.64
C GLN A 719 -31.95 -32.72 21.40
N THR A 720 -30.95 -32.41 20.57
CA THR A 720 -31.10 -31.54 19.38
C THR A 720 -31.08 -32.34 18.09
N ALA A 721 -31.99 -32.05 17.16
CA ALA A 721 -32.11 -32.78 15.90
C ALA A 721 -31.06 -32.35 14.84
N GLY A 722 -30.60 -31.09 14.88
CA GLY A 722 -29.66 -30.53 13.90
C GLY A 722 -28.17 -30.77 14.21
N ARG A 723 -27.36 -30.99 13.17
CA ARG A 723 -25.91 -31.15 13.27
C ARG A 723 -25.20 -29.80 13.29
N LEU A 724 -24.28 -29.59 14.23
CA LEU A 724 -23.49 -28.35 14.35
C LEU A 724 -22.04 -28.60 13.93
N CYS A 725 -21.41 -27.60 13.29
CA CYS A 725 -19.96 -27.58 13.16
C CYS A 725 -19.32 -27.29 14.52
N TYR A 726 -18.05 -27.69 14.68
CA TYR A 726 -17.33 -27.51 15.95
C TYR A 726 -17.39 -26.07 16.48
N GLY A 727 -17.23 -25.06 15.62
CA GLY A 727 -17.29 -23.66 16.05
C GLY A 727 -18.67 -23.18 16.49
N CYS A 728 -19.74 -23.68 15.88
CA CYS A 728 -21.11 -23.38 16.34
C CYS A 728 -21.41 -24.06 17.67
N GLU A 729 -20.94 -25.29 17.86
CA GLU A 729 -21.07 -26.05 19.10
C GLU A 729 -20.42 -25.31 20.27
N ARG A 730 -19.18 -24.84 20.10
CA ARG A 730 -18.48 -23.98 21.08
C ARG A 730 -19.26 -22.69 21.37
N SER A 731 -19.74 -22.00 20.35
CA SER A 731 -20.51 -20.77 20.55
C SER A 731 -21.79 -20.99 21.37
N ILE A 732 -22.43 -22.16 21.27
CA ILE A 732 -23.67 -22.46 22.01
C ILE A 732 -23.38 -23.03 23.40
N TYR A 733 -22.50 -24.02 23.51
CA TYR A 733 -22.39 -24.85 24.72
C TYR A 733 -21.24 -24.45 25.66
N GLY A 734 -20.22 -23.74 25.17
CA GLY A 734 -19.08 -23.29 25.98
C GLY A 734 -17.77 -23.76 25.40
#